data_AF-A0A6I8VRU4-F1
#
_entry.id   AF-A0A6I8VRU4-F1
#
_cell.length_a   1.000
_cell.length_b   1.000
_cell.length_c   1.000
_cell.angle_alpha   90.00
_cell.angle_beta   90.00
_cell.angle_gamma   90.00
#
_symmetry.space_group_name_H-M   'P 1'
#
loop_
_entity.id
_entity.type
_entity.pdbx_description
1 polymer ?
#
loop_
_entity_poly.entity_id
_entity_poly.type
_entity_poly.pdbx_seq_one_letter_code
_entity_poly.pdbx_strand_id
1 'polypeptide(L)'
;MSPALFSDNRQTTVRQVKLKKPFVQDVIAPVTKDSQPLEESQSIGGEPPTEPEAGPDKDGSESLTSAMAIEGFVQGAPEDYTVQSQTAIDEEARMKQIIESGDLEQLAEIVLNGEGASLLNLKSKEAEIQAFLNNVPSYMEKIHRVHDAARDGSLLALQQALDRRKFAIAKDDISPNGSTALHVAVLFGHTDIVRYLASRFPETMTITDNDGRTPLHYAATIKDNGHFYNMLSQLGGNSKALDKLGHTAEFYLDKEKAKDILNYTELLNLFGAEELENQLLNDQVPDDLHSARRELQDGEISRTLERCYNVIAESGKLLSASTASALSHRKPLSASSLQLSVTSFLSRFLKRAVYEKIKRRQTRLDHNLFDVLWPAMRKTSKARHLEEDINCGIIAPDYDVFVVFQEFLVPLLKDMHCLCIDADFKPQPRLAYFPMENGDRLNTAAFVYDDESILVTRCIVEASRNLDQLELPLNLTIGQLEQAERLMMGKIFTTSFADAIGETESGNYYTLTELLEPDSEVTLMLSSLGLMISLLDTKDLVQAAESTAFNGALWPYGRGVFVNSAHNMAVWLNCQEHLRVISTTSSKDPGDMGAAYTRVGRAVTYLETQLHFKESYLLGYLQSRPAFLGTGLKMTTIVKLPNLMKEMDNLRHLCAVRGLSMVTNRLSKLTVRLINMQSMGIVEYVLFQDYCTAVTNILSLEKDMSLTNSKHIATMLVKIFKRKKNSIVDRN
;
A
#
# COMPACT_ATOMS: atom_id res chain seq x y z
N MET A 1 44.52 13.69 41.47
CA MET A 1 45.44 12.67 40.89
C MET A 1 45.05 12.47 39.45
N SER A 2 46.01 12.67 38.57
CA SER A 2 45.90 12.66 37.12
C SER A 2 45.38 11.34 36.54
N PRO A 3 44.77 11.37 35.34
CA PRO A 3 44.24 10.22 34.62
C PRO A 3 45.35 9.52 33.82
N ALA A 4 45.25 8.20 33.63
CA ALA A 4 46.12 7.45 32.72
C ALA A 4 45.41 7.20 31.39
N LEU A 5 45.87 7.95 30.38
CA LEU A 5 45.80 7.62 28.96
C LEU A 5 46.66 6.39 28.68
N PHE A 6 46.25 5.50 27.77
CA PHE A 6 47.08 5.08 26.64
C PHE A 6 46.22 4.48 25.52
N SER A 7 46.34 5.14 24.37
CA SER A 7 46.11 4.67 23.01
C SER A 7 46.85 3.36 22.69
N ASP A 8 46.29 2.49 21.85
CA ASP A 8 46.80 2.37 20.47
C ASP A 8 46.01 1.38 19.59
N ASN A 9 45.74 1.86 18.38
CA ASN A 9 45.86 1.21 17.07
C ASN A 9 45.70 -0.31 16.97
N ARG A 10 44.62 -0.73 16.27
CA ARG A 10 44.73 -1.81 15.28
C ARG A 10 44.06 -1.41 13.96
N GLN A 11 44.93 -1.23 12.96
CA GLN A 11 44.64 -1.14 11.55
C GLN A 11 43.77 -2.30 11.09
N THR A 12 42.62 -2.00 10.48
CA THR A 12 41.82 -2.98 9.75
C THR A 12 42.26 -2.97 8.30
N THR A 13 43.04 -3.98 7.93
CA THR A 13 43.54 -4.22 6.57
C THR A 13 42.37 -4.51 5.63
N VAL A 14 42.13 -3.62 4.67
CA VAL A 14 41.20 -3.82 3.55
C VAL A 14 41.79 -4.90 2.64
N ARG A 15 41.26 -6.13 2.72
CA ARG A 15 41.52 -7.18 1.71
C ARG A 15 40.56 -6.97 0.54
N GLN A 16 41.07 -6.35 -0.53
CA GLN A 16 40.48 -6.40 -1.86
C GLN A 16 40.43 -7.85 -2.35
N VAL A 17 39.22 -8.39 -2.50
CA VAL A 17 39.00 -9.64 -3.23
C VAL A 17 38.70 -9.28 -4.68
N LYS A 18 39.69 -9.49 -5.56
CA LYS A 18 39.54 -9.44 -7.02
C LYS A 18 38.66 -10.60 -7.48
N LEU A 19 37.44 -10.32 -7.93
CA LEU A 19 36.62 -11.26 -8.69
C LEU A 19 36.98 -11.16 -10.18
N LYS A 20 37.54 -12.26 -10.71
CA LYS A 20 37.84 -12.48 -12.12
C LYS A 20 36.53 -12.67 -12.90
N LYS A 21 36.37 -11.92 -13.99
CA LYS A 21 35.39 -12.20 -15.07
C LYS A 21 35.73 -13.53 -15.75
N PRO A 22 34.76 -14.37 -16.13
CA PRO A 22 34.95 -15.34 -17.20
C PRO A 22 34.57 -14.71 -18.54
N PHE A 23 35.52 -14.76 -19.46
CA PHE A 23 35.34 -14.68 -20.91
C PHE A 23 34.52 -15.89 -21.39
N VAL A 24 33.53 -15.67 -22.25
CA VAL A 24 33.09 -16.69 -23.22
C VAL A 24 33.07 -16.00 -24.59
N GLN A 25 33.68 -16.68 -25.54
CA GLN A 25 34.15 -16.21 -26.82
C GLN A 25 33.16 -16.64 -27.90
N ASP A 26 32.83 -15.71 -28.80
CA ASP A 26 32.07 -15.96 -30.02
C ASP A 26 32.73 -17.01 -30.91
N VAL A 27 31.92 -17.89 -31.49
CA VAL A 27 32.28 -18.64 -32.70
C VAL A 27 31.13 -18.53 -33.70
N ILE A 28 31.46 -17.98 -34.87
CA ILE A 28 30.59 -17.69 -36.01
C ILE A 28 30.78 -18.76 -37.10
N ALA A 29 29.65 -19.11 -37.76
CA ALA A 29 29.44 -19.58 -39.15
C ALA A 29 29.68 -21.07 -39.54
N PRO A 30 29.16 -21.57 -40.70
CA PRO A 30 28.20 -20.98 -41.68
C PRO A 30 27.05 -21.90 -42.18
N VAL A 31 26.00 -21.24 -42.73
CA VAL A 31 25.25 -21.44 -44.00
C VAL A 31 25.22 -22.83 -44.68
N THR A 32 24.01 -23.34 -45.01
CA THR A 32 23.60 -23.77 -46.38
C THR A 32 22.08 -23.76 -46.58
N LYS A 33 21.67 -23.21 -47.73
CA LYS A 33 20.34 -23.25 -48.36
C LYS A 33 20.10 -24.63 -49.02
N ASP A 34 18.82 -24.98 -49.23
CA ASP A 34 18.23 -25.61 -50.44
C ASP A 34 16.78 -26.05 -50.11
N SER A 35 15.74 -25.34 -50.58
CA SER A 35 14.98 -25.49 -51.84
C SER A 35 13.84 -26.54 -51.79
N GLN A 36 12.62 -26.04 -52.03
CA GLN A 36 11.28 -26.61 -52.32
C GLN A 36 11.24 -27.73 -53.42
N PRO A 37 10.08 -28.27 -53.93
CA PRO A 37 8.61 -28.11 -53.63
C PRO A 37 7.74 -29.43 -53.70
N LEU A 38 6.40 -29.23 -53.67
CA LEU A 38 5.26 -30.02 -54.26
C LEU A 38 4.55 -31.00 -53.30
N GLU A 39 3.22 -31.19 -53.27
CA GLU A 39 2.00 -30.54 -53.81
C GLU A 39 0.77 -31.23 -53.13
N GLU A 40 -0.38 -30.54 -53.12
CA GLU A 40 -1.80 -31.01 -53.15
C GLU A 40 -2.35 -32.08 -52.17
N SER A 41 -3.61 -32.10 -51.71
CA SER A 41 -4.81 -31.28 -51.84
C SER A 41 -5.89 -31.79 -50.85
N GLN A 42 -6.80 -30.92 -50.41
CA GLN A 42 -8.28 -31.06 -50.43
C GLN A 42 -9.00 -30.27 -49.33
N SER A 43 -9.92 -29.44 -49.82
CA SER A 43 -10.86 -28.54 -49.16
C SER A 43 -12.19 -29.23 -48.80
N ILE A 44 -12.85 -28.84 -47.69
CA ILE A 44 -14.32 -28.67 -47.59
C ILE A 44 -14.61 -27.52 -46.59
N GLY A 45 -15.47 -26.59 -46.99
CA GLY A 45 -15.83 -25.36 -46.25
C GLY A 45 -17.05 -25.45 -45.33
N GLY A 46 -17.41 -24.29 -44.75
CA GLY A 46 -18.63 -24.06 -43.98
C GLY A 46 -18.54 -22.79 -43.12
N GLU A 47 -19.42 -21.81 -43.41
CA GLU A 47 -19.53 -20.45 -42.85
C GLU A 47 -19.86 -20.35 -41.34
N PRO A 48 -19.66 -19.17 -40.70
CA PRO A 48 -19.93 -18.93 -39.27
C PRO A 48 -21.36 -18.41 -38.99
N PRO A 49 -21.90 -18.58 -37.76
CA PRO A 49 -23.20 -18.02 -37.39
C PRO A 49 -23.12 -16.69 -36.60
N THR A 50 -23.81 -15.70 -37.16
CA THR A 50 -24.72 -14.68 -36.58
C THR A 50 -24.80 -14.41 -35.06
N GLU A 51 -24.69 -13.12 -34.71
CA GLU A 51 -25.20 -12.46 -33.49
C GLU A 51 -26.74 -12.25 -33.52
N PRO A 52 -27.42 -12.09 -32.36
CA PRO A 52 -28.83 -11.70 -32.31
C PRO A 52 -29.08 -10.20 -32.04
N GLU A 53 -30.10 -9.68 -32.71
CA GLU A 53 -30.63 -8.30 -32.72
C GLU A 53 -31.33 -7.86 -31.41
N ALA A 54 -31.25 -6.56 -31.12
CA ALA A 54 -32.11 -5.84 -30.17
C ALA A 54 -33.20 -5.03 -30.93
N GLY A 55 -34.42 -5.07 -30.41
CA GLY A 55 -35.60 -4.37 -30.95
C GLY A 55 -35.68 -2.87 -30.61
N PRO A 56 -36.68 -2.15 -31.17
CA PRO A 56 -36.61 -0.72 -31.42
C PRO A 56 -37.42 0.13 -30.42
N ASP A 57 -37.04 1.41 -30.25
CA ASP A 57 -38.01 2.49 -30.03
C ASP A 57 -37.46 3.86 -30.45
N LYS A 58 -38.39 4.69 -30.95
CA LYS A 58 -38.24 5.90 -31.77
C LYS A 58 -38.24 7.20 -30.96
N ASP A 59 -37.84 8.26 -31.68
CA ASP A 59 -38.04 9.71 -31.49
C ASP A 59 -37.15 10.39 -30.44
N GLY A 60 -36.42 11.48 -30.72
CA GLY A 60 -36.33 12.34 -31.89
C GLY A 60 -36.04 13.77 -31.43
N SER A 61 -34.83 14.30 -31.70
CA SER A 61 -34.60 15.70 -32.07
C SER A 61 -33.13 15.91 -32.43
N GLU A 62 -32.92 16.33 -33.67
CA GLU A 62 -31.66 16.55 -34.36
C GLU A 62 -30.82 17.68 -33.73
N SER A 63 -29.50 17.46 -33.63
CA SER A 63 -28.55 18.51 -33.99
C SER A 63 -27.37 17.86 -34.71
N LEU A 64 -27.28 18.17 -36.00
CA LEU A 64 -26.26 17.71 -36.93
C LEU A 64 -24.93 18.42 -36.64
N THR A 65 -23.90 17.65 -36.32
CA THR A 65 -22.52 17.75 -36.84
C THR A 65 -21.61 16.87 -35.97
N SER A 66 -21.78 15.56 -36.11
CA SER A 66 -20.78 14.58 -35.73
C SER A 66 -20.23 13.97 -37.01
N ALA A 67 -19.01 14.33 -37.37
CA ALA A 67 -18.25 13.62 -38.39
C ALA A 67 -16.76 13.69 -38.01
N MET A 68 -16.14 12.51 -38.05
CA MET A 68 -14.70 12.25 -38.00
C MET A 68 -14.06 12.17 -36.61
N ALA A 69 -14.35 11.07 -35.92
CA ALA A 69 -13.35 10.41 -35.09
C ALA A 69 -12.33 9.75 -36.03
N ILE A 70 -11.04 10.06 -35.87
CA ILE A 70 -9.95 9.47 -36.64
C ILE A 70 -8.94 8.92 -35.62
N GLU A 71 -8.80 7.59 -35.62
CA GLU A 71 -7.77 6.85 -34.90
C GLU A 71 -6.48 6.84 -35.73
N GLY A 72 -5.33 7.10 -35.11
CA GLY A 72 -4.03 7.00 -35.75
C GLY A 72 -2.89 6.84 -34.73
N PHE A 73 -2.19 5.71 -34.80
CA PHE A 73 -0.95 5.43 -34.08
C PHE A 73 0.24 6.12 -34.78
N VAL A 74 1.18 6.69 -34.01
CA VAL A 74 2.43 7.26 -34.56
C VAL A 74 3.66 6.63 -33.88
N GLN A 75 4.55 6.09 -34.71
CA GLN A 75 5.90 5.64 -34.39
C GLN A 75 6.86 6.69 -34.98
N GLY A 76 7.62 7.41 -34.14
CA GLY A 76 8.58 8.43 -34.59
C GLY A 76 10.02 7.91 -34.55
N ALA A 77 10.77 8.14 -35.63
CA ALA A 77 12.22 7.96 -35.70
C ALA A 77 12.94 9.31 -35.45
N PRO A 78 14.18 9.33 -34.91
CA PRO A 78 14.87 10.57 -34.58
C PRO A 78 15.71 11.07 -35.77
N GLU A 79 15.68 12.37 -36.06
CA GLU A 79 16.67 13.01 -36.93
C GLU A 79 17.39 14.17 -36.21
N ASP A 80 18.72 14.11 -36.29
CA ASP A 80 19.70 15.07 -35.81
C ASP A 80 19.70 16.36 -36.64
N TYR A 81 19.79 17.53 -36.00
CA TYR A 81 20.12 18.78 -36.69
C TYR A 81 21.03 19.70 -35.86
N THR A 82 22.21 20.00 -36.44
CA THR A 82 23.08 21.13 -36.09
C THR A 82 22.58 22.43 -36.74
N VAL A 83 22.53 23.51 -35.95
CA VAL A 83 21.96 24.83 -36.31
C VAL A 83 23.00 25.77 -36.92
N GLN A 84 22.72 26.43 -38.05
CA GLN A 84 23.22 27.80 -38.36
C GLN A 84 22.24 28.62 -39.24
N SER A 85 21.72 29.71 -38.65
CA SER A 85 21.30 31.02 -39.22
C SER A 85 20.82 31.13 -40.69
N GLN A 86 19.84 30.34 -41.10
CA GLN A 86 19.09 30.52 -42.36
C GLN A 86 17.55 30.36 -42.19
N THR A 87 17.05 30.27 -40.95
CA THR A 87 15.78 29.60 -40.61
C THR A 87 14.49 30.43 -40.80
N ALA A 88 14.52 31.76 -40.66
CA ALA A 88 13.27 32.55 -40.65
C ALA A 88 12.57 32.67 -42.03
N ILE A 89 13.32 32.58 -43.13
CA ILE A 89 12.75 32.65 -44.49
C ILE A 89 12.17 31.28 -44.90
N ASP A 90 12.69 30.19 -44.34
CA ASP A 90 12.24 28.82 -44.61
C ASP A 90 10.98 28.46 -43.84
N GLU A 91 10.77 29.00 -42.63
CA GLU A 91 9.57 28.71 -41.85
C GLU A 91 8.29 29.31 -42.44
N GLU A 92 8.32 30.56 -42.92
CA GLU A 92 7.17 31.13 -43.65
C GLU A 92 6.84 30.34 -44.93
N ALA A 93 7.86 29.81 -45.61
CA ALA A 93 7.70 29.00 -46.82
C ALA A 93 7.10 27.62 -46.49
N ARG A 94 7.57 27.00 -45.40
CA ARG A 94 7.04 25.74 -44.86
C ARG A 94 5.59 25.88 -44.41
N MET A 95 5.25 26.95 -43.69
CA MET A 95 3.88 27.22 -43.25
C MET A 95 2.92 27.46 -44.43
N LYS A 96 3.37 28.16 -45.47
CA LYS A 96 2.60 28.33 -46.72
C LYS A 96 2.38 26.99 -47.43
N GLN A 97 3.38 26.11 -47.49
CA GLN A 97 3.24 24.77 -48.06
C GLN A 97 2.22 23.91 -47.30
N ILE A 98 2.18 23.98 -45.96
CA ILE A 98 1.22 23.24 -45.13
C ILE A 98 -0.22 23.75 -45.35
N ILE A 99 -0.39 25.07 -45.53
CA ILE A 99 -1.69 25.65 -45.86
C ILE A 99 -2.13 25.27 -47.28
N GLU A 100 -1.19 25.16 -48.21
CA GLU A 100 -1.45 24.70 -49.59
C GLU A 100 -1.70 23.20 -49.68
N SER A 101 -1.16 22.38 -48.76
CA SER A 101 -1.39 20.93 -48.73
C SER A 101 -2.76 20.53 -48.19
N GLY A 102 -3.51 21.47 -47.61
CA GLY A 102 -4.89 21.21 -47.17
C GLY A 102 -5.01 20.47 -45.84
N ASP A 103 -3.90 20.25 -45.12
CA ASP A 103 -3.87 19.33 -43.97
C ASP A 103 -4.21 20.03 -42.65
N LEU A 104 -5.46 19.88 -42.22
CA LEU A 104 -5.98 20.43 -40.97
C LEU A 104 -5.29 19.83 -39.73
N GLU A 105 -4.81 18.59 -39.80
CA GLU A 105 -4.21 17.90 -38.66
C GLU A 105 -2.85 18.49 -38.32
N GLN A 106 -2.02 18.73 -39.34
CA GLN A 106 -0.72 19.41 -39.17
C GLN A 106 -0.88 20.83 -38.64
N LEU A 107 -1.89 21.57 -39.12
CA LEU A 107 -2.20 22.92 -38.61
C LEU A 107 -2.66 22.88 -37.14
N ALA A 108 -3.45 21.88 -36.77
CA ALA A 108 -3.84 21.67 -35.37
C ALA A 108 -2.64 21.30 -34.49
N GLU A 109 -1.71 20.49 -34.99
CA GLU A 109 -0.48 20.11 -34.28
C GLU A 109 0.41 21.33 -34.00
N ILE A 110 0.56 22.23 -34.97
CA ILE A 110 1.30 23.49 -34.79
C ILE A 110 0.69 24.33 -33.65
N VAL A 111 -0.63 24.46 -33.60
CA VAL A 111 -1.32 25.16 -32.49
C VAL A 111 -1.09 24.45 -31.16
N LEU A 112 -1.16 23.11 -31.13
CA LEU A 112 -0.96 22.33 -29.92
C LEU A 112 0.50 22.32 -29.44
N ASN A 113 1.48 22.56 -30.32
CA ASN A 113 2.89 22.70 -29.97
C ASN A 113 3.26 24.10 -29.45
N GLY A 114 2.29 25.02 -29.35
CA GLY A 114 2.49 26.40 -28.89
C GLY A 114 2.82 27.39 -30.01
N GLU A 115 3.04 26.92 -31.25
CA GLU A 115 3.44 27.75 -32.38
C GLU A 115 2.24 28.44 -33.09
N GLY A 116 1.10 28.56 -32.40
CA GLY A 116 -0.14 29.12 -32.96
C GLY A 116 -0.02 30.59 -33.39
N ALA A 117 0.90 31.35 -32.80
CA ALA A 117 1.16 32.74 -33.17
C ALA A 117 1.62 32.89 -34.63
N SER A 118 2.37 31.91 -35.15
CA SER A 118 2.87 31.89 -36.53
C SER A 118 1.75 31.71 -37.56
N LEU A 119 0.59 31.20 -37.14
CA LEU A 119 -0.58 31.00 -38.00
C LEU A 119 -1.50 32.23 -38.08
N LEU A 120 -1.24 33.26 -37.27
CA LEU A 120 -2.03 34.48 -37.25
C LEU A 120 -1.84 35.26 -38.56
N ASN A 121 -2.93 35.81 -39.08
CA ASN A 121 -2.97 36.62 -40.31
C ASN A 121 -2.68 35.88 -41.63
N LEU A 122 -2.50 34.55 -41.61
CA LEU A 122 -2.41 33.74 -42.83
C LEU A 122 -3.79 33.56 -43.48
N LYS A 123 -3.81 33.37 -44.80
CA LYS A 123 -5.05 33.19 -45.58
C LYS A 123 -4.97 31.94 -46.44
N SER A 124 -6.05 31.16 -46.47
CA SER A 124 -6.19 29.99 -47.32
C SER A 124 -7.29 30.20 -48.37
N LYS A 125 -7.20 29.46 -49.48
CA LYS A 125 -8.26 29.39 -50.50
C LYS A 125 -9.38 28.44 -50.10
N GLU A 126 -9.11 27.55 -49.13
CA GLU A 126 -10.02 26.52 -48.67
C GLU A 126 -10.87 27.02 -47.49
N ALA A 127 -12.19 26.86 -47.58
CA ALA A 127 -13.13 27.45 -46.62
C ALA A 127 -12.97 26.86 -45.21
N GLU A 128 -12.64 25.58 -45.11
CA GLU A 128 -12.46 24.88 -43.84
C GLU A 128 -11.19 25.34 -43.10
N ILE A 129 -10.08 25.48 -43.83
CA ILE A 129 -8.80 25.97 -43.27
C ILE A 129 -8.93 27.44 -42.87
N GLN A 130 -9.62 28.26 -43.68
CA GLN A 130 -9.85 29.65 -43.31
C GLN A 130 -10.73 29.77 -42.05
N ALA A 131 -11.74 28.91 -41.90
CA ALA A 131 -12.55 28.85 -40.68
C ALA A 131 -11.71 28.40 -39.46
N PHE A 132 -10.78 27.46 -39.64
CA PHE A 132 -9.83 27.07 -38.61
C PHE A 132 -8.92 28.23 -38.20
N LEU A 133 -8.27 28.90 -39.16
CA LEU A 133 -7.38 30.04 -38.92
C LEU A 133 -8.10 31.19 -38.17
N ASN A 134 -9.38 31.43 -38.48
CA ASN A 134 -10.18 32.42 -37.76
C ASN A 134 -10.45 32.03 -36.29
N ASN A 135 -10.46 30.73 -35.98
CA ASN A 135 -10.69 30.20 -34.64
C ASN A 135 -9.40 29.95 -33.84
N VAL A 136 -8.22 29.98 -34.47
CA VAL A 136 -6.91 29.80 -33.81
C VAL A 136 -6.76 30.67 -32.55
N PRO A 137 -7.11 31.98 -32.54
CA PRO A 137 -7.01 32.79 -31.33
C PRO A 137 -7.87 32.26 -30.16
N SER A 138 -9.06 31.70 -30.45
CA SER A 138 -9.91 31.12 -29.42
C SER A 138 -9.35 29.81 -28.87
N TYR A 139 -8.68 29.01 -29.72
CA TYR A 139 -7.99 27.80 -29.27
C TYR A 139 -6.79 28.15 -28.38
N MET A 140 -5.99 29.14 -28.78
CA MET A 140 -4.86 29.64 -27.97
C MET A 140 -5.35 30.15 -26.62
N GLU A 141 -6.42 30.96 -26.57
CA GLU A 141 -6.98 31.45 -25.30
C GLU A 141 -7.45 30.31 -24.38
N LYS A 142 -8.04 29.25 -24.94
CA LYS A 142 -8.43 28.08 -24.15
C LYS A 142 -7.21 27.34 -23.60
N ILE A 143 -6.20 27.10 -24.43
CA ILE A 143 -4.94 26.46 -24.02
C ILE A 143 -4.29 27.29 -22.90
N HIS A 144 -4.20 28.60 -23.08
CA HIS A 144 -3.70 29.54 -22.08
C HIS A 144 -4.40 29.40 -20.73
N ARG A 145 -5.74 29.35 -20.71
CA ARG A 145 -6.52 29.15 -19.47
C ARG A 145 -6.23 27.81 -18.79
N VAL A 146 -5.90 26.76 -19.53
CA VAL A 146 -5.49 25.46 -18.96
C VAL A 146 -4.15 25.61 -18.21
N HIS A 147 -3.17 26.31 -18.81
CA HIS A 147 -1.87 26.54 -18.19
C HIS A 147 -1.95 27.50 -17.01
N ASP A 148 -2.73 28.58 -17.10
CA ASP A 148 -3.00 29.49 -15.98
C ASP A 148 -3.67 28.74 -14.82
N ALA A 149 -4.70 27.93 -15.09
CA ALA A 149 -5.34 27.14 -14.05
C ALA A 149 -4.37 26.12 -13.41
N ALA A 150 -3.48 25.52 -14.22
CA ALA A 150 -2.42 24.63 -13.74
C ALA A 150 -1.35 25.36 -12.92
N ARG A 151 -1.08 26.64 -13.20
CA ARG A 151 -0.17 27.50 -12.44
C ARG A 151 -0.77 27.97 -11.12
N ASP A 152 -2.03 28.41 -11.15
CA ASP A 152 -2.76 28.98 -10.01
C ASP A 152 -3.31 27.91 -9.05
N GLY A 153 -3.38 26.65 -9.48
CA GLY A 153 -3.89 25.54 -8.65
C GLY A 153 -5.41 25.40 -8.65
N SER A 154 -6.11 26.01 -9.60
CA SER A 154 -7.58 25.95 -9.68
C SER A 154 -8.07 24.74 -10.48
N LEU A 155 -8.31 23.61 -9.80
CA LEU A 155 -8.86 22.39 -10.42
C LEU A 155 -10.19 22.66 -11.14
N LEU A 156 -11.06 23.50 -10.58
CA LEU A 156 -12.35 23.82 -11.19
C LEU A 156 -12.19 24.58 -12.51
N ALA A 157 -11.30 25.58 -12.55
CA ALA A 157 -11.04 26.34 -13.78
C ALA A 157 -10.40 25.44 -14.85
N LEU A 158 -9.49 24.56 -14.45
CA LEU A 158 -8.86 23.57 -15.32
C LEU A 158 -9.92 22.64 -15.95
N GLN A 159 -10.83 22.10 -15.14
CA GLN A 159 -11.92 21.23 -15.61
C GLN A 159 -12.87 21.94 -16.58
N GLN A 160 -13.12 23.24 -16.38
CA GLN A 160 -13.94 24.05 -17.28
C GLN A 160 -13.23 24.38 -18.60
N ALA A 161 -11.92 24.57 -18.57
CA ALA A 161 -11.12 24.86 -19.76
C ALA A 161 -10.84 23.62 -20.62
N LEU A 162 -10.78 22.43 -20.01
CA LEU A 162 -10.58 21.14 -20.68
C LEU A 162 -11.88 20.56 -21.27
N ASP A 163 -12.45 21.25 -22.26
CA ASP A 163 -13.59 20.76 -23.03
C ASP A 163 -13.20 19.69 -24.07
N ARG A 164 -11.94 19.68 -24.51
CA ARG A 164 -11.38 18.74 -25.48
C ARG A 164 -10.10 18.08 -24.97
N ARG A 165 -9.98 16.77 -25.23
CA ARG A 165 -8.83 15.94 -24.83
C ARG A 165 -7.48 16.50 -25.30
N LYS A 166 -7.41 17.03 -26.53
CA LYS A 166 -6.18 17.56 -27.12
C LYS A 166 -5.61 18.79 -26.39
N PHE A 167 -6.43 19.57 -25.68
CA PHE A 167 -5.92 20.72 -24.91
C PHE A 167 -5.11 20.31 -23.68
N ALA A 168 -5.26 19.08 -23.18
CA ALA A 168 -4.47 18.58 -22.05
C ALA A 168 -2.98 18.40 -22.41
N ILE A 169 -2.68 18.06 -23.66
CA ILE A 169 -1.31 17.85 -24.16
C ILE A 169 -0.69 19.10 -24.79
N ALA A 170 -1.46 20.19 -24.89
CA ALA A 170 -1.03 21.40 -25.57
C ALA A 170 0.06 22.15 -24.78
N LYS A 171 0.98 22.74 -25.53
CA LYS A 171 2.00 23.68 -25.05
C LYS A 171 1.48 25.11 -25.22
N ASP A 172 1.94 26.02 -24.38
CA ASP A 172 1.57 27.44 -24.43
C ASP A 172 2.79 28.33 -24.30
N ASP A 173 2.71 29.54 -24.86
CA ASP A 173 3.80 30.51 -24.86
C ASP A 173 4.14 31.04 -23.45
N ILE A 174 3.18 31.01 -22.51
CA ILE A 174 3.45 31.40 -21.11
C ILE A 174 4.28 30.38 -20.35
N SER A 175 4.35 29.16 -20.87
CA SER A 175 5.01 28.03 -20.25
C SER A 175 6.37 27.84 -20.92
N PRO A 176 7.45 28.41 -20.37
CA PRO A 176 8.78 28.37 -20.97
C PRO A 176 9.23 26.92 -21.24
N ASN A 177 10.18 26.81 -22.19
CA ASN A 177 10.72 25.54 -22.67
C ASN A 177 9.69 24.59 -23.31
N GLY A 178 8.54 25.10 -23.77
CA GLY A 178 7.52 24.26 -24.40
C GLY A 178 6.93 23.23 -23.42
N SER A 179 6.79 23.65 -22.16
CA SER A 179 6.23 22.83 -21.09
C SER A 179 4.74 22.62 -21.29
N THR A 180 4.22 21.43 -20.96
CA THR A 180 2.77 21.16 -20.95
C THR A 180 2.14 21.56 -19.62
N ALA A 181 0.80 21.64 -19.57
CA ALA A 181 0.09 21.95 -18.32
C ALA A 181 0.43 21.00 -17.16
N LEU A 182 0.78 19.74 -17.45
CA LEU A 182 1.22 18.79 -16.42
C LEU A 182 2.60 19.14 -15.86
N HIS A 183 3.55 19.61 -16.68
CA HIS A 183 4.85 20.11 -16.20
C HIS A 183 4.65 21.30 -15.25
N VAL A 184 3.78 22.23 -15.63
CA VAL A 184 3.46 23.41 -14.80
C VAL A 184 2.83 22.97 -13.48
N ALA A 185 1.83 22.11 -13.51
CA ALA A 185 1.18 21.61 -12.29
C ALA A 185 2.17 20.93 -11.35
N VAL A 186 3.12 20.13 -11.87
CA VAL A 186 4.19 19.50 -11.08
C VAL A 186 5.12 20.54 -10.48
N LEU A 187 5.60 21.50 -11.28
CA LEU A 187 6.54 22.53 -10.84
C LEU A 187 5.97 23.42 -9.72
N PHE A 188 4.71 23.81 -9.84
CA PHE A 188 3.98 24.58 -8.84
C PHE A 188 3.41 23.71 -7.70
N GLY A 189 3.59 22.40 -7.81
CA GLY A 189 3.25 21.39 -6.84
C GLY A 189 1.78 20.99 -6.80
N HIS A 190 0.89 21.44 -7.68
CA HIS A 190 -0.56 21.22 -7.55
C HIS A 190 -1.00 19.76 -7.71
N THR A 191 -0.95 18.99 -6.62
CA THR A 191 -1.27 17.56 -6.51
C THR A 191 -2.59 17.17 -7.16
N ASP A 192 -3.64 17.95 -6.93
CA ASP A 192 -4.99 17.63 -7.38
C ASP A 192 -5.11 17.75 -8.90
N ILE A 193 -4.42 18.74 -9.47
CA ILE A 193 -4.31 18.96 -10.91
C ILE A 193 -3.44 17.88 -11.55
N VAL A 194 -2.30 17.55 -10.95
CA VAL A 194 -1.43 16.44 -11.41
C VAL A 194 -2.22 15.14 -11.46
N ARG A 195 -2.94 14.80 -10.39
CA ARG A 195 -3.77 13.59 -10.30
C ARG A 195 -4.86 13.59 -11.36
N TYR A 196 -5.56 14.71 -11.53
CA TYR A 196 -6.63 14.85 -12.52
C TYR A 196 -6.10 14.67 -13.96
N LEU A 197 -5.04 15.41 -14.32
CA LEU A 197 -4.46 15.37 -15.66
C LEU A 197 -3.89 13.99 -16.00
N ALA A 198 -3.06 13.41 -15.12
CA ALA A 198 -2.43 12.12 -15.37
C ALA A 198 -3.44 10.96 -15.36
N SER A 199 -4.47 11.00 -14.50
CA SER A 199 -5.49 9.94 -14.46
C SER A 199 -6.47 10.00 -15.63
N ARG A 200 -6.87 11.21 -16.06
CA ARG A 200 -7.87 11.40 -17.13
C ARG A 200 -7.24 11.43 -18.52
N PHE A 201 -5.99 11.88 -18.62
CA PHE A 201 -5.24 12.07 -19.86
C PHE A 201 -3.83 11.48 -19.72
N PRO A 202 -3.68 10.14 -19.70
CA PRO A 202 -2.38 9.49 -19.49
C PRO A 202 -1.32 9.89 -20.54
N GLU A 203 -1.75 10.33 -21.72
CA GLU A 203 -0.85 10.84 -22.77
C GLU A 203 0.02 12.01 -22.29
N THR A 204 -0.46 12.82 -21.35
CA THR A 204 0.27 13.99 -20.84
C THR A 204 1.59 13.63 -20.15
N MET A 205 1.74 12.38 -19.69
CA MET A 205 2.94 11.90 -18.99
C MET A 205 4.10 11.57 -19.94
N THR A 206 3.83 11.31 -21.21
CA THR A 206 4.86 10.95 -22.20
C THR A 206 5.35 12.14 -23.01
N ILE A 207 4.57 13.23 -23.04
CA ILE A 207 4.95 14.45 -23.75
C ILE A 207 6.15 15.11 -23.09
N THR A 208 7.10 15.57 -23.92
CA THR A 208 8.34 16.19 -23.49
C THR A 208 8.38 17.68 -23.76
N ASP A 209 9.14 18.38 -22.93
CA ASP A 209 9.55 19.76 -23.16
C ASP A 209 10.58 19.87 -24.30
N ASN A 210 11.07 21.09 -24.57
CA ASN A 210 12.02 21.36 -25.64
C ASN A 210 13.38 20.66 -25.44
N ASP A 211 13.71 20.19 -24.24
CA ASP A 211 14.94 19.47 -23.91
C ASP A 211 14.72 17.94 -23.83
N GLY A 212 13.54 17.46 -24.21
CA GLY A 212 13.21 16.03 -24.16
C GLY A 212 12.85 15.53 -22.76
N ARG A 213 12.65 16.42 -21.78
CA ARG A 213 12.31 16.06 -20.41
C ARG A 213 10.80 15.86 -20.27
N THR A 214 10.41 14.82 -19.56
CA THR A 214 9.01 14.53 -19.20
C THR A 214 8.64 15.20 -17.86
N PRO A 215 7.34 15.25 -17.48
CA PRO A 215 6.93 15.79 -16.18
C PRO A 215 7.59 15.07 -14.99
N LEU A 216 7.96 13.79 -15.16
CA LEU A 216 8.66 13.01 -14.15
C LEU A 216 10.09 13.50 -13.90
N HIS A 217 10.76 14.06 -14.92
CA HIS A 217 12.08 14.69 -14.76
C HIS A 217 11.98 15.96 -13.92
N TYR A 218 10.94 16.78 -14.14
CA TYR A 218 10.70 18.00 -13.36
C TYR A 218 10.45 17.62 -11.89
N ALA A 219 9.58 16.63 -11.67
CA ALA A 219 9.28 16.11 -10.34
C ALA A 219 10.53 15.66 -9.55
N ALA A 220 11.51 15.05 -10.21
CA ALA A 220 12.74 14.59 -9.56
C ALA A 220 13.62 15.73 -8.99
N THR A 221 13.51 16.94 -9.54
CA THR A 221 14.28 18.11 -9.08
C THR A 221 13.69 18.75 -7.82
N ILE A 222 12.40 18.51 -7.56
CA ILE A 222 11.66 19.15 -6.47
C ILE A 222 12.20 18.67 -5.11
N LYS A 223 12.17 19.55 -4.11
CA LYS A 223 12.61 19.24 -2.75
C LYS A 223 11.47 18.74 -1.85
N ASP A 224 10.62 17.89 -2.39
CA ASP A 224 9.40 17.32 -1.79
C ASP A 224 9.59 15.89 -1.22
N ASN A 225 10.85 15.50 -0.98
CA ASN A 225 11.23 14.13 -0.62
C ASN A 225 10.78 13.05 -1.64
N GLY A 226 10.56 13.40 -2.91
CA GLY A 226 10.21 12.46 -3.99
C GLY A 226 8.71 12.19 -4.15
N HIS A 227 7.85 13.03 -3.56
CA HIS A 227 6.39 12.90 -3.65
C HIS A 227 5.88 12.90 -5.10
N PHE A 228 6.11 13.98 -5.86
CA PHE A 228 5.60 14.08 -7.24
C PHE A 228 6.20 13.01 -8.14
N TYR A 229 7.44 12.62 -7.86
CA TYR A 229 8.11 11.55 -8.57
C TYR A 229 7.38 10.22 -8.37
N ASN A 230 7.09 9.86 -7.11
CA ASN A 230 6.37 8.63 -6.78
C ASN A 230 4.93 8.66 -7.30
N MET A 231 4.24 9.80 -7.15
CA MET A 231 2.88 10.03 -7.62
C MET A 231 2.76 9.81 -9.13
N LEU A 232 3.61 10.46 -9.93
CA LEU A 232 3.63 10.27 -11.38
C LEU A 232 4.04 8.85 -11.77
N SER A 233 4.99 8.25 -11.04
CA SER A 233 5.38 6.86 -11.29
C SER A 233 4.23 5.88 -11.04
N GLN A 234 3.43 6.08 -9.99
CA GLN A 234 2.23 5.30 -9.70
C GLN A 234 1.14 5.47 -10.76
N LEU A 235 1.01 6.67 -11.34
CA LEU A 235 0.03 6.94 -12.39
C LEU A 235 0.46 6.45 -13.77
N GLY A 236 1.66 5.87 -13.91
CA GLY A 236 2.16 5.27 -15.15
C GLY A 236 3.28 6.04 -15.85
N GLY A 237 3.91 7.01 -15.16
CA GLY A 237 5.05 7.76 -15.66
C GLY A 237 6.28 6.85 -15.91
N ASN A 238 6.90 7.01 -17.08
CA ASN A 238 8.07 6.21 -17.46
C ASN A 238 9.35 6.75 -16.83
N SER A 239 9.85 6.10 -15.78
CA SER A 239 11.12 6.44 -15.11
C SER A 239 12.37 6.21 -15.96
N LYS A 240 12.26 5.43 -17.05
CA LYS A 240 13.37 5.10 -17.96
C LYS A 240 13.43 5.96 -19.21
N ALA A 241 12.50 6.91 -19.37
CA ALA A 241 12.56 7.87 -20.47
C ALA A 241 13.86 8.70 -20.35
N LEU A 242 14.53 8.93 -21.48
CA LEU A 242 15.77 9.70 -21.55
C LEU A 242 15.49 11.08 -22.11
N ASP A 243 16.11 12.10 -21.51
CA ASP A 243 16.15 13.45 -22.07
C ASP A 243 17.15 13.54 -23.25
N LYS A 244 17.26 14.72 -23.88
CA LYS A 244 18.22 14.95 -24.98
C LYS A 244 19.68 14.83 -24.55
N LEU A 245 19.98 14.90 -23.25
CA LEU A 245 21.32 14.71 -22.69
C LEU A 245 21.61 13.23 -22.36
N GLY A 246 20.63 12.34 -22.52
CA GLY A 246 20.74 10.91 -22.24
C GLY A 246 20.57 10.55 -20.77
N HIS A 247 20.00 11.42 -19.95
CA HIS A 247 19.72 11.18 -18.53
C HIS A 247 18.27 10.75 -18.30
N THR A 248 18.06 9.84 -17.34
CA THR A 248 16.72 9.42 -16.88
C THR A 248 16.18 10.36 -15.81
N ALA A 249 14.88 10.33 -15.55
CA ALA A 249 14.29 11.06 -14.42
C ALA A 249 14.92 10.65 -13.06
N GLU A 250 15.30 9.37 -12.89
CA GLU A 250 15.97 8.87 -11.68
C GLU A 250 17.34 9.52 -11.45
N PHE A 251 18.07 9.89 -12.50
CA PHE A 251 19.35 10.59 -12.40
C PHE A 251 19.21 11.93 -11.67
N TYR A 252 18.09 12.64 -11.90
CA TYR A 252 17.81 13.95 -11.29
C TYR A 252 17.43 13.89 -9.81
N LEU A 253 17.14 12.70 -9.26
CA LEU A 253 16.91 12.53 -7.81
C LEU A 253 18.19 12.79 -6.99
N ASP A 254 19.37 12.54 -7.58
CA ASP A 254 20.65 12.83 -6.96
C ASP A 254 21.03 14.31 -7.19
N LYS A 255 20.61 15.14 -6.25
CA LYS A 255 20.77 16.61 -6.31
C LYS A 255 22.22 17.06 -6.43
N GLU A 256 23.19 16.29 -5.94
CA GLU A 256 24.60 16.67 -6.06
C GLU A 256 25.10 16.51 -7.49
N LYS A 257 24.61 15.50 -8.22
CA LYS A 257 24.98 15.25 -9.61
C LYS A 257 24.22 16.12 -10.60
N ALA A 258 22.94 16.38 -10.31
CA ALA A 258 22.05 17.09 -11.21
C ALA A 258 22.14 18.62 -11.10
N LYS A 259 22.79 19.14 -10.05
CA LYS A 259 22.85 20.58 -9.72
C LYS A 259 23.31 21.47 -10.89
N ASP A 260 24.27 20.99 -11.67
CA ASP A 260 24.89 21.74 -12.77
C ASP A 260 24.15 21.54 -14.11
N ILE A 261 23.09 20.72 -14.13
CA ILE A 261 22.33 20.37 -15.35
C ILE A 261 20.91 20.94 -15.28
N LEU A 262 20.20 20.68 -14.18
CA LEU A 262 18.84 21.16 -13.96
C LEU A 262 18.57 21.29 -12.47
N ASN A 263 18.34 22.51 -12.02
CA ASN A 263 17.95 22.79 -10.65
C ASN A 263 16.51 23.33 -10.57
N TYR A 264 15.81 22.99 -9.49
CA TYR A 264 14.46 23.47 -9.22
C TYR A 264 14.37 25.00 -9.17
N THR A 265 15.40 25.67 -8.64
CA THR A 265 15.51 27.14 -8.66
C THR A 265 15.50 27.70 -10.07
N GLU A 266 16.24 27.07 -10.99
CA GLU A 266 16.35 27.56 -12.37
C GLU A 266 15.02 27.39 -13.10
N LEU A 267 14.35 26.26 -12.88
CA LEU A 267 13.00 26.04 -13.38
C LEU A 267 12.05 27.10 -12.85
N LEU A 268 12.01 27.38 -11.54
CA LEU A 268 11.14 28.43 -11.01
C LEU A 268 11.47 29.83 -11.54
N ASN A 269 12.74 30.16 -11.73
CA ASN A 269 13.17 31.44 -12.29
C ASN A 269 12.67 31.62 -13.72
N LEU A 270 12.67 30.55 -14.54
CA LEU A 270 12.11 30.60 -15.90
C LEU A 270 10.62 30.96 -15.88
N PHE A 271 9.87 30.48 -14.89
CA PHE A 271 8.45 30.77 -14.71
C PHE A 271 8.19 32.07 -13.91
N GLY A 272 9.24 32.78 -13.46
CA GLY A 272 9.14 33.98 -12.64
C GLY A 272 8.54 33.75 -11.24
N ALA A 273 8.77 32.57 -10.65
CA ALA A 273 8.15 32.11 -9.41
C ALA A 273 9.18 31.80 -8.29
N GLU A 274 10.20 32.64 -8.13
CA GLU A 274 11.33 32.39 -7.21
C GLU A 274 10.88 32.25 -5.74
N GLU A 275 9.83 32.96 -5.34
CA GLU A 275 9.29 32.93 -3.97
C GLU A 275 8.64 31.59 -3.61
N LEU A 276 8.25 30.80 -4.62
CA LEU A 276 7.52 29.55 -4.42
C LEU A 276 8.39 28.46 -3.79
N GLU A 277 9.71 28.47 -4.05
CA GLU A 277 10.62 27.48 -3.46
C GLU A 277 10.57 27.53 -1.93
N ASN A 278 10.57 28.74 -1.36
CA ASN A 278 10.49 28.92 0.09
C ASN A 278 9.11 28.53 0.64
N GLN A 279 8.03 28.75 -0.11
CA GLN A 279 6.68 28.37 0.30
C GLN A 279 6.47 26.86 0.28
N LEU A 280 6.93 26.17 -0.77
CA LEU A 280 6.87 24.71 -0.90
C LEU A 280 7.84 23.98 0.04
N LEU A 281 8.86 24.65 0.58
CA LEU A 281 9.82 24.07 1.52
C LEU A 281 9.62 24.49 2.98
N ASN A 282 8.61 25.30 3.26
CA ASN A 282 8.24 25.70 4.61
C ASN A 282 7.53 24.55 5.32
N ASP A 283 8.26 23.45 5.51
CA ASP A 283 7.84 22.37 6.37
C ASP A 283 7.86 22.85 7.82
N GLN A 284 6.74 22.68 8.53
CA GLN A 284 6.59 23.08 9.93
C GLN A 284 7.38 22.19 10.90
N VAL A 285 8.24 21.29 10.39
CA VAL A 285 9.02 20.33 11.16
C VAL A 285 10.47 20.32 10.67
N PRO A 286 11.43 20.84 11.46
CA PRO A 286 12.85 20.72 11.15
C PRO A 286 13.26 19.25 10.95
N ASP A 287 14.11 18.98 9.95
CA ASP A 287 14.69 17.67 9.64
C ASP A 287 13.72 16.57 9.13
N ASP A 288 12.53 16.93 8.64
CA ASP A 288 11.58 15.96 8.08
C ASP A 288 11.99 15.49 6.66
N LEU A 289 12.58 14.31 6.60
CA LEU A 289 12.93 13.66 5.33
C LEU A 289 11.82 12.76 4.78
N HIS A 290 10.71 12.55 5.51
CA HIS A 290 9.72 11.52 5.21
C HIS A 290 8.33 12.05 4.85
N SER A 291 7.96 13.25 5.30
CA SER A 291 6.71 13.87 4.86
C SER A 291 6.83 14.49 3.47
N ALA A 292 5.70 14.71 2.81
CA ALA A 292 5.61 15.31 1.47
C ALA A 292 6.00 16.81 1.41
N ARG A 293 6.53 17.38 2.48
CA ARG A 293 6.92 18.80 2.61
C ARG A 293 5.88 19.80 2.10
N ARG A 294 4.57 19.55 2.29
CA ARG A 294 3.52 20.39 1.69
C ARG A 294 2.42 20.73 2.67
N GLU A 295 1.84 21.92 2.51
CA GLU A 295 0.64 22.31 3.24
C GLU A 295 -0.57 21.51 2.74
N LEU A 296 -1.24 20.77 3.63
CA LEU A 296 -2.63 20.35 3.43
C LEU A 296 -3.51 21.61 3.37
N GLN A 297 -3.65 22.19 2.18
CA GLN A 297 -4.50 23.37 1.92
C GLN A 297 -5.99 23.03 1.86
N ASP A 298 -6.33 21.74 1.92
CA ASP A 298 -7.73 21.30 1.85
C ASP A 298 -8.48 21.59 3.17
N GLY A 299 -9.30 22.64 3.13
CA GLY A 299 -10.19 23.02 4.21
C GLY A 299 -11.25 21.97 4.55
N GLU A 300 -11.59 21.02 3.65
CA GLU A 300 -12.46 19.88 3.94
C GLU A 300 -11.75 18.81 4.77
N ILE A 301 -10.54 18.40 4.36
CA ILE A 301 -9.74 17.42 5.12
C ILE A 301 -9.43 17.97 6.51
N SER A 302 -9.04 19.24 6.64
CA SER A 302 -8.78 19.83 7.96
C SER A 302 -10.02 19.84 8.85
N ARG A 303 -11.21 20.17 8.31
CA ARG A 303 -12.47 20.10 9.07
C ARG A 303 -12.82 18.68 9.46
N THR A 304 -12.56 17.71 8.59
CA THR A 304 -12.83 16.29 8.84
C THR A 304 -11.91 15.74 9.93
N LEU A 305 -10.62 16.03 9.85
CA LEU A 305 -9.64 15.67 10.87
C LEU A 305 -9.99 16.26 12.24
N GLU A 306 -10.44 17.51 12.30
CA GLU A 306 -10.84 18.14 13.57
C GLU A 306 -12.08 17.44 14.15
N ARG A 307 -13.05 17.04 13.30
CA ARG A 307 -14.20 16.22 13.73
C ARG A 307 -13.74 14.87 14.27
N CYS A 308 -12.85 14.16 13.56
CA CYS A 308 -12.30 12.88 14.01
C CYS A 308 -11.59 13.02 15.36
N TYR A 309 -10.75 14.05 15.52
CA TYR A 309 -10.08 14.35 16.77
C TYR A 309 -11.06 14.58 17.91
N ASN A 310 -12.12 15.37 17.70
CA ASN A 310 -13.11 15.64 18.73
C ASN A 310 -13.85 14.37 19.17
N VAL A 311 -14.23 13.49 18.23
CA VAL A 311 -14.83 12.18 18.56
C VAL A 311 -13.88 11.34 19.44
N ILE A 312 -12.60 11.27 19.09
CA ILE A 312 -11.58 10.57 19.88
C ILE A 312 -11.40 11.23 21.25
N ALA A 313 -11.29 12.55 21.32
CA ALA A 313 -11.08 13.26 22.58
C ALA A 313 -12.29 13.16 23.54
N GLU A 314 -13.52 13.21 23.01
CA GLU A 314 -14.75 13.07 23.80
C GLU A 314 -14.94 11.66 24.34
N SER A 315 -14.65 10.62 23.54
CA SER A 315 -14.72 9.23 24.00
C SER A 315 -13.85 8.96 25.24
N GLY A 316 -12.64 9.56 25.29
CA GLY A 316 -11.77 9.49 26.47
C GLY A 316 -12.37 10.14 27.72
N LYS A 317 -13.10 11.26 27.57
CA LYS A 317 -13.77 11.94 28.70
C LYS A 317 -14.91 11.09 29.26
N LEU A 318 -15.72 10.50 28.37
CA LEU A 318 -16.86 9.66 28.74
C LEU A 318 -16.44 8.43 29.57
N LEU A 319 -15.28 7.84 29.30
CA LEU A 319 -14.75 6.68 30.04
C LEU A 319 -13.92 7.07 31.28
N SER A 320 -13.38 8.29 31.35
CA SER A 320 -12.66 8.80 32.54
C SER A 320 -13.57 9.13 33.73
N ALA A 321 -14.88 9.30 33.49
CA ALA A 321 -15.88 9.48 34.53
C ALA A 321 -16.22 8.13 35.21
N SER A 322 -15.49 7.78 36.26
CA SER A 322 -15.82 6.71 37.23
C SER A 322 -16.00 5.26 36.72
N THR A 323 -15.59 4.95 35.49
CA THR A 323 -15.97 3.69 34.81
C THR A 323 -14.81 2.85 34.27
N ALA A 324 -13.56 3.07 34.71
CA ALA A 324 -12.45 2.15 34.41
C ALA A 324 -12.70 0.72 34.93
N SER A 325 -13.55 0.56 35.96
CA SER A 325 -14.06 -0.74 36.46
C SER A 325 -15.31 -1.24 35.73
N ALA A 326 -15.80 -0.56 34.69
CA ALA A 326 -17.10 -0.82 34.05
C ALA A 326 -17.01 -1.26 32.58
N LEU A 327 -15.81 -1.33 31.99
CA LEU A 327 -15.55 -2.17 30.80
C LEU A 327 -15.64 -3.67 31.13
N SER A 328 -15.77 -3.98 32.43
CA SER A 328 -16.02 -5.28 33.00
C SER A 328 -17.50 -5.50 33.39
N HIS A 329 -18.44 -4.68 32.90
CA HIS A 329 -19.87 -4.90 33.15
C HIS A 329 -20.72 -4.36 31.99
N ARG A 330 -20.95 -5.18 30.94
CA ARG A 330 -22.25 -5.31 30.21
C ARG A 330 -22.07 -5.96 28.81
N LYS A 331 -22.74 -7.10 28.62
CA LYS A 331 -23.39 -7.75 27.42
C LYS A 331 -22.72 -7.63 26.02
N PRO A 332 -22.95 -8.60 25.10
CA PRO A 332 -22.31 -8.61 23.78
C PRO A 332 -22.56 -7.31 23.03
N LEU A 333 -21.47 -6.68 22.61
CA LEU A 333 -21.41 -5.27 22.25
C LEU A 333 -22.14 -4.98 20.92
N SER A 334 -23.06 -4.02 20.97
CA SER A 334 -23.65 -3.35 19.80
C SER A 334 -22.60 -2.47 19.12
N ALA A 335 -22.73 -2.27 17.80
CA ALA A 335 -21.76 -1.55 16.96
C ALA A 335 -21.35 -0.15 17.50
N SER A 336 -22.23 0.55 18.23
CA SER A 336 -21.96 1.87 18.80
C SER A 336 -21.03 1.85 20.03
N SER A 337 -21.00 0.76 20.80
CA SER A 337 -20.17 0.64 22.01
C SER A 337 -18.73 0.17 21.74
N LEU A 338 -18.53 -0.57 20.64
CA LEU A 338 -17.22 -1.04 20.19
C LEU A 338 -16.36 0.14 19.69
N GLN A 339 -16.98 0.99 18.89
CA GLN A 339 -16.37 2.23 18.40
C GLN A 339 -15.92 3.11 19.58
N LEU A 340 -16.72 3.21 20.64
CA LEU A 340 -16.36 3.98 21.84
C LEU A 340 -15.13 3.40 22.55
N SER A 341 -15.00 2.06 22.63
CA SER A 341 -13.84 1.39 23.22
C SER A 341 -12.55 1.71 22.44
N VAL A 342 -12.61 1.54 21.11
CA VAL A 342 -11.48 1.81 20.21
C VAL A 342 -11.08 3.27 20.23
N THR A 343 -12.03 4.19 20.06
CA THR A 343 -11.76 5.63 20.08
C THR A 343 -11.23 6.10 21.44
N SER A 344 -11.74 5.54 22.53
CA SER A 344 -11.20 5.83 23.86
C SER A 344 -9.80 5.30 24.06
N PHE A 345 -9.46 4.14 23.48
CA PHE A 345 -8.09 3.63 23.50
C PHE A 345 -7.14 4.59 22.78
N LEU A 346 -7.50 5.04 21.57
CA LEU A 346 -6.72 6.02 20.81
C LEU A 346 -6.58 7.36 21.55
N SER A 347 -7.62 7.79 22.29
CA SER A 347 -7.62 9.04 23.07
C SER A 347 -6.55 9.09 24.17
N ARG A 348 -6.04 7.93 24.61
CA ARG A 348 -4.92 7.84 25.56
C ARG A 348 -3.65 8.43 24.97
N PHE A 349 -3.47 8.33 23.65
CA PHE A 349 -2.23 8.68 22.94
C PHE A 349 -2.37 9.94 22.06
N LEU A 350 -3.52 10.13 21.41
CA LEU A 350 -3.77 11.31 20.56
C LEU A 350 -4.21 12.53 21.40
N LYS A 351 -3.27 13.14 22.13
CA LYS A 351 -3.53 14.38 22.88
C LYS A 351 -3.57 15.61 21.97
N ARG A 352 -4.18 16.71 22.42
CA ARG A 352 -4.28 17.96 21.62
C ARG A 352 -2.90 18.43 21.14
N ALA A 353 -1.90 18.44 22.02
CA ALA A 353 -0.54 18.84 21.67
C ALA A 353 0.09 17.95 20.57
N VAL A 354 -0.17 16.64 20.62
CA VAL A 354 0.30 15.69 19.59
C VAL A 354 -0.45 15.91 18.28
N TYR A 355 -1.78 16.01 18.34
CA TYR A 355 -2.64 16.24 17.18
C TYR A 355 -2.25 17.53 16.43
N GLU A 356 -2.10 18.65 17.13
CA GLU A 356 -1.69 19.92 16.50
C GLU A 356 -0.34 19.82 15.77
N LYS A 357 0.58 19.00 16.28
CA LYS A 357 1.90 18.78 15.67
C LYS A 357 1.84 17.95 14.39
N ILE A 358 0.93 16.97 14.33
CA ILE A 358 0.92 15.96 13.24
C ILE A 358 -0.24 16.12 12.25
N LYS A 359 -1.28 16.90 12.57
CA LYS A 359 -2.51 17.01 11.75
C LYS A 359 -2.30 17.57 10.34
N ARG A 360 -1.20 18.29 10.14
CA ARG A 360 -0.82 18.88 8.85
C ARG A 360 0.20 18.03 8.08
N ARG A 361 0.66 16.92 8.65
CA ARG A 361 1.65 16.05 8.02
C ARG A 361 0.99 15.05 7.08
N GLN A 362 1.72 14.70 6.04
CA GLN A 362 1.31 13.75 5.01
C GLN A 362 2.54 12.98 4.54
N THR A 363 2.38 11.71 4.17
CA THR A 363 3.48 10.89 3.64
C THR A 363 3.76 11.21 2.17
N ARG A 364 4.86 10.71 1.64
CA ARG A 364 5.23 10.85 0.20
C ARG A 364 4.19 10.24 -0.76
N LEU A 365 3.29 9.40 -0.26
CA LEU A 365 2.22 8.76 -1.03
C LEU A 365 0.85 9.37 -0.75
N ASP A 366 0.81 10.61 -0.29
CA ASP A 366 -0.40 11.36 0.02
C ASP A 366 -1.24 10.84 1.20
N HIS A 367 -0.75 9.89 2.00
CA HIS A 367 -1.51 9.46 3.18
C HIS A 367 -1.36 10.46 4.32
N ASN A 368 -2.49 10.88 4.86
CA ASN A 368 -2.55 11.80 5.98
C ASN A 368 -3.10 11.10 7.24
N LEU A 369 -3.21 11.83 8.35
CA LEU A 369 -3.66 11.27 9.63
C LEU A 369 -5.08 10.65 9.54
N PHE A 370 -5.92 11.13 8.62
CA PHE A 370 -7.27 10.61 8.43
C PHE A 370 -7.22 9.17 7.93
N ASP A 371 -6.35 8.85 6.98
CA ASP A 371 -6.25 7.50 6.42
C ASP A 371 -5.84 6.47 7.50
N VAL A 372 -5.02 6.90 8.45
CA VAL A 372 -4.62 6.10 9.62
C VAL A 372 -5.78 5.92 10.61
N LEU A 373 -6.57 6.98 10.88
CA LEU A 373 -7.62 7.00 11.91
C LEU A 373 -9.01 6.56 11.42
N TRP A 374 -9.27 6.66 10.12
CA TRP A 374 -10.55 6.38 9.49
C TRP A 374 -11.17 5.04 9.92
N PRO A 375 -10.41 3.93 10.06
CA PRO A 375 -10.99 2.66 10.44
C PRO A 375 -11.68 2.71 11.82
N ALA A 376 -11.22 3.56 12.75
CA ALA A 376 -11.85 3.75 14.06
C ALA A 376 -13.08 4.67 14.01
N MET A 377 -13.22 5.51 12.98
CA MET A 377 -14.29 6.52 12.88
C MET A 377 -15.58 5.97 12.26
N ARG A 378 -15.53 4.78 11.65
CA ARG A 378 -16.64 4.22 10.88
C ARG A 378 -17.72 3.55 11.74
N LYS A 379 -18.95 3.54 11.22
CA LYS A 379 -20.02 2.66 11.69
C LYS A 379 -19.89 1.33 10.95
N THR A 380 -19.61 0.23 11.66
CA THR A 380 -19.54 -1.09 11.01
C THR A 380 -20.93 -1.59 10.64
N SER A 381 -21.02 -2.41 9.58
CA SER A 381 -22.26 -3.11 9.23
C SER A 381 -22.74 -3.95 10.43
N LYS A 382 -24.05 -4.21 10.52
CA LYS A 382 -24.60 -5.03 11.63
C LYS A 382 -23.98 -6.44 11.67
N ALA A 383 -23.46 -6.92 10.54
CA ALA A 383 -22.93 -8.26 10.35
C ALA A 383 -21.43 -8.42 10.71
N ARG A 384 -20.65 -7.34 10.77
CA ARG A 384 -19.19 -7.39 10.98
C ARG A 384 -18.73 -6.62 12.22
N HIS A 385 -17.70 -7.13 12.89
CA HIS A 385 -17.04 -6.46 14.02
C HIS A 385 -15.69 -5.86 13.60
N LEU A 386 -15.38 -4.67 14.11
CA LEU A 386 -14.10 -3.99 13.89
C LEU A 386 -12.90 -4.79 14.44
N GLU A 387 -13.13 -5.58 15.48
CA GLU A 387 -12.13 -6.42 16.18
C GLU A 387 -11.65 -7.62 15.34
N GLU A 388 -12.34 -8.00 14.27
CA GLU A 388 -11.98 -9.21 13.52
C GLU A 388 -10.73 -9.04 12.68
N ASP A 389 -10.34 -7.79 12.36
CA ASP A 389 -9.18 -7.49 11.52
C ASP A 389 -8.25 -6.39 12.05
N ILE A 390 -8.75 -5.49 12.90
CA ILE A 390 -8.01 -4.29 13.31
C ILE A 390 -8.09 -4.12 14.83
N ASN A 391 -7.17 -4.78 15.56
CA ASN A 391 -7.10 -4.79 17.03
C ASN A 391 -7.19 -3.41 17.71
N CYS A 392 -6.91 -2.30 17.00
CA CYS A 392 -6.95 -0.94 17.57
C CYS A 392 -7.63 0.10 16.66
N GLY A 393 -8.32 -0.31 15.58
CA GLY A 393 -9.00 0.60 14.65
C GLY A 393 -8.09 1.56 13.87
N ILE A 394 -6.82 1.22 13.67
CA ILE A 394 -5.91 1.98 12.81
C ILE A 394 -5.25 1.06 11.78
N ILE A 395 -4.89 1.62 10.63
CA ILE A 395 -4.13 0.95 9.58
C ILE A 395 -2.94 1.82 9.19
N ALA A 396 -1.87 1.18 8.72
CA ALA A 396 -0.73 1.83 8.08
C ALA A 396 -0.91 1.70 6.55
N PRO A 397 -1.35 2.76 5.85
CA PRO A 397 -1.54 2.71 4.40
C PRO A 397 -0.22 2.65 3.61
N ASP A 398 0.89 3.13 4.18
CA ASP A 398 2.25 2.98 3.64
C ASP A 398 3.27 2.79 4.78
N TYR A 399 4.56 2.59 4.46
CA TYR A 399 5.60 2.47 5.49
C TYR A 399 6.00 3.80 6.15
N ASP A 400 5.91 4.93 5.45
CA ASP A 400 6.35 6.24 5.94
C ASP A 400 5.47 6.75 7.09
N VAL A 401 4.22 6.28 7.22
CA VAL A 401 3.33 6.65 8.34
C VAL A 401 3.96 6.43 9.72
N PHE A 402 4.80 5.39 9.87
CA PHE A 402 5.45 5.08 11.14
C PHE A 402 6.45 6.14 11.58
N VAL A 403 7.00 6.90 10.62
CA VAL A 403 7.92 8.01 10.87
C VAL A 403 7.15 9.33 10.93
N VAL A 404 6.29 9.58 9.95
CA VAL A 404 5.53 10.84 9.81
C VAL A 404 4.61 11.09 11.02
N PHE A 405 3.99 10.05 11.56
CA PHE A 405 3.09 10.14 12.72
C PHE A 405 3.67 9.53 13.99
N GLN A 406 5.00 9.45 14.11
CA GLN A 406 5.68 8.76 15.22
C GLN A 406 5.27 9.25 16.61
N GLU A 407 4.98 10.55 16.79
CA GLU A 407 4.58 11.12 18.08
C GLU A 407 3.26 10.53 18.60
N PHE A 408 2.41 10.05 17.70
CA PHE A 408 1.19 9.33 18.03
C PHE A 408 1.39 7.82 18.00
N LEU A 409 2.03 7.29 16.95
CA LEU A 409 2.12 5.85 16.72
C LEU A 409 3.08 5.16 17.68
N VAL A 410 4.26 5.72 17.98
CA VAL A 410 5.24 5.06 18.86
C VAL A 410 4.67 4.67 20.23
N PRO A 411 4.05 5.58 21.01
CA PRO A 411 3.50 5.20 22.31
C PRO A 411 2.30 4.25 22.20
N LEU A 412 1.49 4.38 21.15
CA LEU A 412 0.38 3.47 20.85
C LEU A 412 0.88 2.04 20.54
N LEU A 413 1.90 1.92 19.69
CA LEU A 413 2.52 0.65 19.32
C LEU A 413 3.12 -0.05 20.54
N LYS A 414 3.81 0.69 21.40
CA LYS A 414 4.36 0.12 22.64
C LYS A 414 3.26 -0.49 23.52
N ASP A 415 2.17 0.23 23.79
CA ASP A 415 1.05 -0.28 24.59
C ASP A 415 0.39 -1.50 23.91
N MET A 416 0.12 -1.42 22.61
CA MET A 416 -0.50 -2.49 21.82
C MET A 416 0.32 -3.79 21.84
N HIS A 417 1.64 -3.70 21.84
CA HIS A 417 2.54 -4.85 21.90
C HIS A 417 3.02 -5.19 23.32
N CYS A 418 2.35 -4.69 24.36
CA CYS A 418 2.68 -4.99 25.76
C CYS A 418 4.10 -4.55 26.18
N LEU A 419 4.65 -3.54 25.52
CA LEU A 419 5.94 -2.94 25.85
C LEU A 419 5.76 -1.76 26.81
N CYS A 420 6.81 -1.45 27.57
CA CYS A 420 6.82 -0.28 28.43
C CYS A 420 6.85 1.00 27.57
N ILE A 421 5.83 1.86 27.71
CA ILE A 421 5.67 3.09 26.91
C ILE A 421 6.88 4.03 27.09
N ASP A 422 7.36 4.14 28.33
CA ASP A 422 8.44 5.06 28.71
C ASP A 422 9.85 4.49 28.42
N ALA A 423 9.96 3.21 28.08
CA ALA A 423 11.24 2.60 27.75
C ALA A 423 11.61 2.85 26.29
N ASP A 424 12.89 3.05 26.00
CA ASP A 424 13.37 3.15 24.63
C ASP A 424 13.11 1.86 23.84
N PHE A 425 12.88 2.00 22.53
CA PHE A 425 12.79 0.83 21.67
C PHE A 425 14.11 0.08 21.68
N LYS A 426 14.00 -1.24 21.85
CA LYS A 426 15.11 -2.15 21.64
C LYS A 426 15.08 -2.63 20.19
N PRO A 427 16.25 -2.93 19.60
CA PRO A 427 16.30 -3.54 18.28
C PRO A 427 15.47 -4.81 18.24
N GLN A 428 14.76 -5.02 17.14
CA GLN A 428 14.00 -6.25 16.95
C GLN A 428 14.96 -7.45 16.94
N PRO A 429 14.69 -8.52 17.72
CA PRO A 429 15.48 -9.74 17.66
C PRO A 429 15.43 -10.39 16.28
N ARG A 430 16.52 -11.05 15.89
CA ARG A 430 16.54 -11.83 14.63
C ARG A 430 15.57 -12.99 14.68
N LEU A 431 15.00 -13.28 13.51
CA LEU A 431 14.08 -14.38 13.28
C LEU A 431 14.61 -15.72 13.81
N ALA A 432 13.82 -16.35 14.69
CA ALA A 432 14.08 -17.69 15.19
C ALA A 432 12.78 -18.36 15.65
N TYR A 433 12.18 -19.14 14.74
CA TYR A 433 11.00 -19.96 15.01
C TYR A 433 11.29 -21.21 15.84
N PHE A 434 12.50 -21.75 15.77
CA PHE A 434 12.80 -23.05 16.35
C PHE A 434 13.89 -22.96 17.43
N PRO A 435 13.80 -23.79 18.47
CA PRO A 435 14.80 -23.85 19.52
C PRO A 435 16.13 -24.39 19.01
N MET A 436 17.19 -24.08 19.75
CA MET A 436 18.49 -24.71 19.57
C MET A 436 18.59 -25.89 20.54
N GLU A 437 18.92 -27.08 20.03
CA GLU A 437 19.19 -28.27 20.84
C GLU A 437 20.57 -28.82 20.47
N ASN A 438 21.44 -29.02 21.47
CA ASN A 438 22.82 -29.51 21.27
C ASN A 438 23.67 -28.72 20.26
N GLY A 439 23.34 -27.45 20.01
CA GLY A 439 24.05 -26.58 19.06
C GLY A 439 23.40 -26.51 17.68
N ASP A 440 22.44 -27.39 17.37
CA ASP A 440 21.70 -27.40 16.11
C ASP A 440 20.32 -26.75 16.28
N ARG A 441 19.88 -25.99 15.27
CA ARG A 441 18.52 -25.45 15.26
C ARG A 441 17.57 -26.56 14.83
N LEU A 442 16.60 -26.88 15.69
CA LEU A 442 15.53 -27.80 15.32
C LEU A 442 14.72 -27.24 14.16
N ASN A 443 13.92 -28.10 13.53
CA ASN A 443 12.97 -27.70 12.48
C ASN A 443 11.52 -27.92 12.92
N THR A 444 11.28 -28.08 14.23
CA THR A 444 9.96 -28.28 14.82
C THR A 444 9.85 -27.56 16.16
N ALA A 445 8.63 -27.22 16.55
CA ALA A 445 8.28 -26.86 17.92
C ALA A 445 7.10 -27.74 18.35
N ALA A 446 7.36 -28.70 19.23
CA ALA A 446 6.33 -29.61 19.74
C ALA A 446 5.58 -28.94 20.89
N PHE A 447 4.25 -28.88 20.78
CA PHE A 447 3.37 -28.45 21.87
C PHE A 447 1.93 -28.87 21.57
N VAL A 448 1.32 -29.58 22.52
CA VAL A 448 -0.10 -29.96 22.46
C VAL A 448 -0.75 -29.49 23.75
N TYR A 449 -1.91 -28.83 23.64
CA TYR A 449 -2.68 -28.47 24.83
C TYR A 449 -3.19 -29.73 25.53
N ASP A 450 -2.93 -29.83 26.83
CA ASP A 450 -3.59 -30.83 27.67
C ASP A 450 -5.06 -30.43 27.85
N ASP A 451 -5.93 -31.08 27.07
CA ASP A 451 -7.34 -30.77 26.97
C ASP A 451 -8.23 -32.01 27.07
N GLU A 452 -8.13 -32.73 28.19
CA GLU A 452 -9.05 -33.84 28.53
C GLU A 452 -10.54 -33.46 28.40
N SER A 453 -10.87 -32.17 28.55
CA SER A 453 -12.23 -31.64 28.55
C SER A 453 -12.72 -31.16 27.18
N ILE A 454 -11.90 -31.29 26.12
CA ILE A 454 -12.22 -30.93 24.73
C ILE A 454 -12.72 -29.47 24.62
N LEU A 455 -12.05 -28.56 25.33
CA LEU A 455 -12.28 -27.12 25.30
C LEU A 455 -11.70 -26.49 24.03
N VAL A 456 -10.53 -26.93 23.58
CA VAL A 456 -9.82 -26.43 22.39
C VAL A 456 -10.48 -26.99 21.14
N THR A 457 -11.02 -26.10 20.33
CA THR A 457 -11.69 -26.45 19.08
C THR A 457 -10.76 -26.36 17.88
N ARG A 458 -9.83 -25.39 17.89
CA ARG A 458 -8.88 -25.18 16.79
C ARG A 458 -7.75 -24.25 17.22
N CYS A 459 -6.58 -24.45 16.63
CA CYS A 459 -5.44 -23.55 16.72
C CYS A 459 -5.11 -23.05 15.31
N ILE A 460 -4.86 -21.76 15.17
CA ILE A 460 -4.51 -21.09 13.93
C ILE A 460 -3.25 -20.27 14.17
N VAL A 461 -2.29 -20.36 13.27
CA VAL A 461 -1.06 -19.56 13.29
C VAL A 461 -0.96 -18.79 11.98
N GLU A 462 -0.78 -17.48 12.06
CA GLU A 462 -0.60 -16.58 10.92
C GLU A 462 0.74 -15.87 11.06
N ALA A 463 1.54 -15.87 10.00
CA ALA A 463 2.69 -14.98 9.84
C ALA A 463 2.53 -14.16 8.57
N SER A 464 2.91 -12.88 8.63
CA SER A 464 2.77 -11.97 7.48
C SER A 464 4.08 -11.27 7.14
N ARG A 465 4.31 -11.04 5.84
CA ARG A 465 5.54 -10.44 5.30
C ARG A 465 5.23 -9.56 4.10
N ASN A 466 6.07 -8.54 3.90
CA ASN A 466 6.02 -7.67 2.75
C ASN A 466 7.37 -7.61 2.04
N LEU A 467 7.40 -7.71 0.72
CA LEU A 467 8.61 -7.63 -0.10
C LEU A 467 9.31 -6.27 0.07
N ASP A 468 10.63 -6.25 0.22
CA ASP A 468 11.40 -5.03 0.51
C ASP A 468 11.43 -4.02 -0.66
N GLN A 469 11.39 -4.54 -1.89
CA GLN A 469 11.49 -3.75 -3.12
C GLN A 469 10.17 -3.10 -3.54
N LEU A 470 9.06 -3.40 -2.86
CA LEU A 470 7.72 -2.94 -3.20
C LEU A 470 7.05 -2.30 -1.98
N GLU A 471 6.23 -1.30 -2.23
CA GLU A 471 5.39 -0.68 -1.21
C GLU A 471 4.24 -1.63 -0.81
N LEU A 472 3.49 -1.32 0.26
CA LEU A 472 2.31 -2.11 0.63
C LEU A 472 1.33 -2.29 -0.56
N PRO A 473 0.64 -3.45 -0.67
CA PRO A 473 -0.28 -3.76 -1.79
C PRO A 473 -1.32 -2.70 -2.13
N LEU A 474 -1.71 -1.87 -1.15
CA LEU A 474 -2.63 -0.73 -1.33
C LEU A 474 -2.13 0.27 -2.39
N ASN A 475 -0.80 0.47 -2.46
CA ASN A 475 -0.15 1.54 -3.23
C ASN A 475 0.48 1.04 -4.52
N LEU A 476 0.29 -0.23 -4.86
CA LEU A 476 0.93 -0.84 -6.03
C LEU A 476 0.15 -0.57 -7.31
N THR A 477 0.91 -0.36 -8.38
CA THR A 477 0.37 -0.38 -9.74
C THR A 477 0.03 -1.80 -10.18
N ILE A 478 -0.71 -1.94 -11.29
CA ILE A 478 -1.04 -3.23 -11.91
C ILE A 478 0.23 -4.06 -12.16
N GLY A 479 1.24 -3.46 -12.80
CA GLY A 479 2.50 -4.16 -13.11
C GLY A 479 3.29 -4.57 -11.86
N GLN A 480 3.23 -3.77 -10.80
CA GLN A 480 3.88 -4.12 -9.52
C GLN A 480 3.14 -5.24 -8.78
N LEU A 481 1.80 -5.28 -8.83
CA LEU A 481 1.01 -6.39 -8.28
C LEU A 481 1.33 -7.70 -8.99
N GLU A 482 1.35 -7.69 -10.33
CA GLU A 482 1.75 -8.87 -11.12
C GLU A 482 3.20 -9.29 -10.84
N GLN A 483 4.10 -8.32 -10.65
CA GLN A 483 5.49 -8.59 -10.28
C GLN A 483 5.57 -9.27 -8.90
N ALA A 484 4.86 -8.74 -7.90
CA ALA A 484 4.78 -9.33 -6.56
C ALA A 484 4.25 -10.76 -6.61
N GLU A 485 3.12 -10.97 -7.30
CA GLU A 485 2.50 -12.29 -7.45
C GLU A 485 3.47 -13.28 -8.10
N ARG A 486 4.09 -12.91 -9.23
CA ARG A 486 5.07 -13.74 -9.95
C ARG A 486 6.27 -14.11 -9.09
N LEU A 487 6.82 -13.15 -8.34
CA LEU A 487 7.97 -13.38 -7.46
C LEU A 487 7.64 -14.38 -6.36
N MET A 488 6.49 -14.23 -5.69
CA MET A 488 6.08 -15.11 -4.60
C MET A 488 5.70 -16.50 -5.11
N MET A 489 4.89 -16.57 -6.17
CA MET A 489 4.44 -17.82 -6.77
C MET A 489 5.61 -18.64 -7.33
N GLY A 490 6.60 -17.98 -7.93
CA GLY A 490 7.82 -18.63 -8.41
C GLY A 490 8.66 -19.28 -7.30
N LYS A 491 8.42 -18.96 -6.02
CA LYS A 491 9.05 -19.62 -4.86
C LYS A 491 8.14 -20.65 -4.20
N ILE A 492 6.83 -20.41 -4.17
CA ILE A 492 5.84 -21.29 -3.54
C ILE A 492 5.58 -22.55 -4.39
N PHE A 493 5.48 -22.42 -5.72
CA PHE A 493 5.29 -23.55 -6.64
C PHE A 493 6.61 -24.27 -6.98
N THR A 494 7.33 -24.69 -5.95
CA THR A 494 8.58 -25.45 -6.09
C THR A 494 8.57 -26.69 -5.22
N THR A 495 9.23 -27.76 -5.66
CA THR A 495 9.42 -28.97 -4.85
C THR A 495 10.15 -28.65 -3.55
N SER A 496 11.12 -27.74 -3.59
CA SER A 496 11.84 -27.26 -2.41
C SER A 496 10.94 -26.59 -1.37
N PHE A 497 9.89 -25.87 -1.79
CA PHE A 497 8.91 -25.31 -0.85
C PHE A 497 8.03 -26.41 -0.26
N ALA A 498 7.53 -27.34 -1.08
CA ALA A 498 6.77 -28.50 -0.60
C ALA A 498 7.58 -29.30 0.45
N ASP A 499 8.83 -29.63 0.12
CA ASP A 499 9.76 -30.32 1.03
C ASP A 499 9.97 -29.52 2.33
N ALA A 500 10.14 -28.19 2.22
CA ALA A 500 10.35 -27.33 3.37
C ALA A 500 9.17 -27.35 4.34
N ILE A 501 7.92 -27.33 3.84
CA ILE A 501 6.72 -27.41 4.68
C ILE A 501 6.38 -28.85 5.11
N GLY A 502 7.12 -29.85 4.61
CA GLY A 502 6.94 -31.26 4.93
C GLY A 502 5.87 -31.96 4.08
N GLU A 503 5.68 -31.52 2.84
CA GLU A 503 4.78 -32.11 1.85
C GLU A 503 5.54 -32.72 0.68
N THR A 504 4.91 -33.69 0.02
CA THR A 504 5.47 -34.38 -1.17
C THR A 504 4.94 -33.82 -2.48
N GLU A 505 3.78 -33.17 -2.45
CA GLU A 505 3.09 -32.64 -3.61
C GLU A 505 2.96 -31.12 -3.51
N SER A 506 2.89 -30.46 -4.66
CA SER A 506 2.56 -29.04 -4.71
C SER A 506 1.10 -28.83 -4.35
N GLY A 507 0.81 -27.71 -3.70
CA GLY A 507 -0.56 -27.24 -3.50
C GLY A 507 -1.18 -26.63 -4.76
N ASN A 508 -2.40 -26.14 -4.61
CA ASN A 508 -3.19 -25.46 -5.65
C ASN A 508 -3.24 -23.95 -5.39
N TYR A 509 -3.38 -23.16 -6.46
CA TYR A 509 -3.58 -21.71 -6.37
C TYR A 509 -4.95 -21.34 -6.92
N TYR A 510 -5.64 -20.46 -6.20
CA TYR A 510 -6.96 -19.98 -6.54
C TYR A 510 -6.91 -18.46 -6.60
N THR A 511 -7.41 -17.88 -7.69
CA THR A 511 -7.47 -16.42 -7.81
C THR A 511 -8.55 -15.86 -6.89
N LEU A 512 -8.37 -14.62 -6.42
CA LEU A 512 -9.38 -13.99 -5.57
C LEU A 512 -10.72 -13.81 -6.31
N THR A 513 -10.69 -13.68 -7.64
CA THR A 513 -11.89 -13.64 -8.48
C THR A 513 -12.73 -14.92 -8.30
N GLU A 514 -12.11 -16.11 -8.37
CA GLU A 514 -12.79 -17.40 -8.13
C GLU A 514 -13.35 -17.52 -6.70
N LEU A 515 -12.69 -16.91 -5.71
CA LEU A 515 -13.15 -16.93 -4.33
C LEU A 515 -14.36 -16.02 -4.08
N LEU A 516 -14.45 -14.91 -4.82
CA LEU A 516 -15.53 -13.94 -4.70
C LEU A 516 -16.79 -14.34 -5.49
N GLU A 517 -16.72 -15.41 -6.29
CA GLU A 517 -17.89 -15.98 -6.93
C GLU A 517 -18.95 -16.41 -5.90
N PRO A 518 -20.25 -16.19 -6.19
CA PRO A 518 -21.31 -16.64 -5.30
C PRO A 518 -21.24 -18.16 -5.12
N ASP A 519 -21.34 -18.62 -3.87
CA ASP A 519 -21.30 -20.03 -3.49
C ASP A 519 -20.01 -20.78 -3.87
N SER A 520 -18.88 -20.06 -3.97
CA SER A 520 -17.56 -20.65 -4.23
C SER A 520 -17.22 -21.76 -3.24
N GLU A 521 -17.02 -22.98 -3.77
CA GLU A 521 -16.65 -24.17 -2.98
C GLU A 521 -15.32 -23.97 -2.25
N VAL A 522 -14.39 -23.25 -2.87
CA VAL A 522 -13.07 -22.94 -2.30
C VAL A 522 -13.22 -22.05 -1.07
N THR A 523 -14.07 -21.02 -1.13
CA THR A 523 -14.35 -20.14 0.01
C THR A 523 -15.00 -20.90 1.16
N LEU A 524 -15.95 -21.81 0.87
CA LEU A 524 -16.56 -22.68 1.89
C LEU A 524 -15.52 -23.63 2.52
N MET A 525 -14.66 -24.22 1.70
CA MET A 525 -13.56 -25.09 2.13
C MET A 525 -12.60 -24.34 3.07
N LEU A 526 -12.07 -23.20 2.63
CA LEU A 526 -11.16 -22.36 3.44
C LEU A 526 -11.79 -21.91 4.76
N SER A 527 -13.06 -21.53 4.73
CA SER A 527 -13.81 -21.12 5.92
C SER A 527 -13.96 -22.28 6.91
N SER A 528 -14.34 -23.47 6.42
CA SER A 528 -14.47 -24.68 7.26
C SER A 528 -13.14 -25.14 7.88
N LEU A 529 -12.03 -24.86 7.20
CA LEU A 529 -10.67 -25.16 7.64
C LEU A 529 -10.06 -24.03 8.48
N GLY A 530 -10.72 -22.90 8.66
CA GLY A 530 -10.14 -21.75 9.38
C GLY A 530 -8.89 -21.17 8.71
N LEU A 531 -8.76 -21.36 7.39
CA LEU A 531 -7.70 -20.79 6.55
C LEU A 531 -8.14 -19.50 5.84
N MET A 532 -9.41 -19.13 6.01
CA MET A 532 -10.02 -17.96 5.39
C MET A 532 -9.62 -16.67 6.10
N ILE A 533 -9.18 -15.67 5.33
CA ILE A 533 -9.07 -14.29 5.84
C ILE A 533 -10.45 -13.63 5.83
N SER A 534 -10.64 -12.61 6.67
CA SER A 534 -11.86 -11.81 6.66
C SER A 534 -11.97 -11.02 5.35
N LEU A 535 -12.88 -11.43 4.46
CA LEU A 535 -13.20 -10.67 3.26
C LEU A 535 -14.35 -9.70 3.54
N LEU A 536 -14.29 -8.54 2.88
CA LEU A 536 -15.35 -7.54 2.91
C LEU A 536 -16.39 -7.88 1.85
N ASP A 537 -17.67 -7.82 2.22
CA ASP A 537 -18.76 -8.00 1.26
C ASP A 537 -18.83 -6.77 0.34
N THR A 538 -18.48 -6.94 -0.92
CA THR A 538 -18.50 -5.87 -1.92
C THR A 538 -19.91 -5.45 -2.32
N LYS A 539 -20.94 -6.23 -1.98
CA LYS A 539 -22.35 -5.88 -2.22
C LYS A 539 -22.91 -4.92 -1.17
N ASP A 540 -22.32 -4.89 0.03
CA ASP A 540 -22.65 -3.93 1.08
C ASP A 540 -21.88 -2.62 0.83
N LEU A 541 -22.61 -1.52 0.60
CA LEU A 541 -22.01 -0.21 0.31
C LEU A 541 -21.00 0.26 1.36
N VAL A 542 -21.23 -0.06 2.64
CA VAL A 542 -20.31 0.31 3.73
C VAL A 542 -19.03 -0.50 3.60
N GLN A 543 -19.15 -1.82 3.42
CA GLN A 543 -18.00 -2.73 3.31
C GLN A 543 -17.24 -2.57 1.99
N ALA A 544 -17.91 -2.19 0.90
CA ALA A 544 -17.29 -1.86 -0.38
C ALA A 544 -16.34 -0.66 -0.23
N ALA A 545 -16.78 0.42 0.41
CA ALA A 545 -15.93 1.58 0.69
C ALA A 545 -14.76 1.21 1.62
N GLU A 546 -14.99 0.34 2.61
CA GLU A 546 -13.91 -0.20 3.45
C GLU A 546 -12.90 -1.02 2.64
N SER A 547 -13.37 -1.80 1.66
CA SER A 547 -12.50 -2.64 0.84
C SER A 547 -11.60 -1.78 -0.04
N THR A 548 -12.15 -0.73 -0.64
CA THR A 548 -11.36 0.23 -1.41
C THR A 548 -10.30 0.90 -0.55
N ALA A 549 -10.61 1.26 0.70
CA ALA A 549 -9.65 1.88 1.61
C ALA A 549 -8.53 0.93 2.07
N PHE A 550 -8.80 -0.37 2.20
CA PHE A 550 -7.82 -1.34 2.69
C PHE A 550 -7.02 -2.04 1.59
N ASN A 551 -7.66 -2.27 0.45
CA ASN A 551 -7.14 -3.10 -0.61
C ASN A 551 -6.85 -2.31 -1.90
N GLY A 552 -7.30 -1.06 -1.96
CA GLY A 552 -7.13 -0.18 -3.11
C GLY A 552 -8.16 -0.40 -4.21
N ALA A 553 -8.11 0.47 -5.23
CA ALA A 553 -9.03 0.45 -6.36
C ALA A 553 -8.88 -0.78 -7.27
N LEU A 554 -7.75 -1.47 -7.20
CA LEU A 554 -7.45 -2.64 -8.04
C LEU A 554 -8.04 -3.95 -7.51
N TRP A 555 -8.75 -3.95 -6.38
CA TRP A 555 -9.35 -5.17 -5.83
C TRP A 555 -10.41 -5.76 -6.77
N PRO A 556 -10.37 -7.07 -7.14
CA PRO A 556 -9.54 -8.17 -6.61
C PRO A 556 -8.32 -8.58 -7.46
N TYR A 557 -7.93 -7.79 -8.47
CA TYR A 557 -6.93 -8.17 -9.47
C TYR A 557 -5.53 -8.46 -8.89
N GLY A 558 -4.84 -9.52 -9.32
CA GLY A 558 -3.49 -9.86 -8.85
C GLY A 558 -3.42 -10.34 -7.39
N ARG A 559 -4.55 -10.81 -6.85
CA ARG A 559 -4.68 -11.38 -5.50
C ARG A 559 -5.16 -12.82 -5.61
N GLY A 560 -4.77 -13.63 -4.63
CA GLY A 560 -5.19 -15.03 -4.59
C GLY A 560 -4.65 -15.75 -3.36
N VAL A 561 -4.89 -17.05 -3.33
CA VAL A 561 -4.48 -17.92 -2.23
C VAL A 561 -3.93 -19.23 -2.76
N PHE A 562 -2.75 -19.58 -2.28
CA PHE A 562 -2.20 -20.93 -2.41
C PHE A 562 -2.68 -21.79 -1.24
N VAL A 563 -3.10 -23.01 -1.50
CA VAL A 563 -3.52 -23.99 -0.49
C VAL A 563 -2.69 -25.24 -0.67
N ASN A 564 -2.06 -25.69 0.42
CA ASN A 564 -1.20 -26.87 0.40
C ASN A 564 -1.99 -28.18 0.14
N SER A 565 -1.29 -29.24 -0.26
CA SER A 565 -1.92 -30.52 -0.62
C SER A 565 -2.67 -31.16 0.56
N ALA A 566 -2.20 -30.93 1.79
CA ALA A 566 -2.83 -31.44 3.00
C ALA A 566 -4.01 -30.58 3.53
N HIS A 567 -4.37 -29.49 2.85
CA HIS A 567 -5.46 -28.57 3.23
C HIS A 567 -5.40 -28.10 4.69
N ASN A 568 -4.20 -27.81 5.20
CA ASN A 568 -3.98 -27.34 6.58
C ASN A 568 -3.11 -26.07 6.65
N MET A 569 -2.76 -25.52 5.48
CA MET A 569 -2.00 -24.30 5.33
C MET A 569 -2.44 -23.56 4.07
N ALA A 570 -2.56 -22.24 4.17
CA ALA A 570 -2.85 -21.36 3.06
C ALA A 570 -1.85 -20.19 3.05
N VAL A 571 -1.49 -19.72 1.86
CA VAL A 571 -0.63 -18.55 1.66
C VAL A 571 -1.39 -17.55 0.80
N TRP A 572 -1.86 -16.49 1.43
CA TRP A 572 -2.57 -15.40 0.76
C TRP A 572 -1.59 -14.39 0.17
N LEU A 573 -1.85 -13.99 -1.07
CA LEU A 573 -1.00 -13.07 -1.84
C LEU A 573 -1.72 -11.74 -2.07
N ASN A 574 -1.01 -10.64 -1.82
CA ASN A 574 -1.44 -9.25 -2.08
C ASN A 574 -2.75 -8.84 -1.38
N CYS A 575 -3.11 -9.52 -0.28
CA CYS A 575 -4.29 -9.23 0.53
C CYS A 575 -3.89 -8.44 1.79
N GLN A 576 -3.91 -7.11 1.70
CA GLN A 576 -3.38 -6.11 2.67
C GLN A 576 -1.86 -6.18 2.89
N GLU A 577 -1.31 -7.38 3.00
CA GLU A 577 0.12 -7.66 3.01
C GLU A 577 0.46 -8.45 1.73
N HIS A 578 1.70 -8.39 1.26
CA HIS A 578 2.15 -9.19 0.11
C HIS A 578 1.98 -10.68 0.37
N LEU A 579 2.35 -11.14 1.57
CA LEU A 579 2.32 -12.55 1.95
C LEU A 579 1.66 -12.71 3.32
N ARG A 580 0.62 -13.56 3.41
CA ARG A 580 0.07 -14.03 4.70
C ARG A 580 0.01 -15.54 4.73
N VAL A 581 0.89 -16.13 5.51
CA VAL A 581 1.03 -17.58 5.70
C VAL A 581 0.18 -17.99 6.90
N ILE A 582 -0.86 -18.79 6.68
CA ILE A 582 -1.82 -19.23 7.68
C ILE A 582 -1.77 -20.76 7.77
N SER A 583 -1.70 -21.31 8.97
CA SER A 583 -1.87 -22.75 9.20
C SER A 583 -2.85 -23.02 10.33
N THR A 584 -3.65 -24.09 10.18
CA THR A 584 -4.62 -24.55 11.16
C THR A 584 -4.25 -25.93 11.70
N THR A 585 -4.70 -26.28 12.90
CA THR A 585 -4.73 -27.68 13.36
C THR A 585 -5.76 -28.52 12.61
N SER A 586 -5.53 -29.84 12.61
CA SER A 586 -6.45 -30.84 12.08
C SER A 586 -7.65 -31.01 13.02
N SER A 587 -8.78 -31.46 12.48
CA SER A 587 -9.94 -31.85 13.29
C SER A 587 -9.66 -33.05 14.20
N LYS A 588 -8.67 -33.88 13.88
CA LYS A 588 -8.26 -35.05 14.69
C LYS A 588 -7.50 -34.67 15.95
N ASP A 589 -6.68 -33.61 15.86
CA ASP A 589 -5.89 -33.09 16.97
C ASP A 589 -5.99 -31.55 16.99
N PRO A 590 -7.10 -31.00 17.51
CA PRO A 590 -7.33 -29.56 17.52
C PRO A 590 -6.37 -28.82 18.47
N GLY A 591 -5.77 -29.52 19.43
CA GLY A 591 -4.90 -28.98 20.48
C GLY A 591 -3.42 -28.87 20.11
N ASP A 592 -2.99 -29.47 18.98
CA ASP A 592 -1.59 -29.46 18.53
C ASP A 592 -1.18 -28.12 17.87
N MET A 593 -1.10 -27.08 18.70
CA MET A 593 -0.61 -25.76 18.29
C MET A 593 0.83 -25.84 17.73
N GLY A 594 1.64 -26.78 18.21
CA GLY A 594 3.00 -27.01 17.75
C GLY A 594 3.08 -27.38 16.27
N ALA A 595 2.21 -28.26 15.79
CA ALA A 595 2.16 -28.61 14.36
C ALA A 595 1.78 -27.44 13.46
N ALA A 596 0.78 -26.63 13.85
CA ALA A 596 0.39 -25.44 13.09
C ALA A 596 1.51 -24.39 13.06
N TYR A 597 2.13 -24.14 14.21
CA TYR A 597 3.27 -23.22 14.33
C TYR A 597 4.48 -23.69 13.52
N THR A 598 4.78 -25.00 13.56
CA THR A 598 5.91 -25.59 12.84
C THR A 598 5.76 -25.41 11.32
N ARG A 599 4.56 -25.61 10.76
CA ARG A 599 4.32 -25.39 9.32
C ARG A 599 4.57 -23.95 8.91
N VAL A 600 4.04 -22.99 9.67
CA VAL A 600 4.28 -21.55 9.42
C VAL A 600 5.77 -21.22 9.55
N GLY A 601 6.43 -21.67 10.62
CA GLY A 601 7.84 -21.40 10.85
C GLY A 601 8.74 -21.97 9.76
N ARG A 602 8.45 -23.17 9.26
CA ARG A 602 9.17 -23.78 8.13
C ARG A 602 8.98 -23.00 6.83
N ALA A 603 7.73 -22.66 6.51
CA ALA A 603 7.38 -21.91 5.30
C ALA A 603 8.05 -20.54 5.28
N VAL A 604 7.91 -19.76 6.36
CA VAL A 604 8.52 -18.43 6.48
C VAL A 604 10.04 -18.54 6.47
N THR A 605 10.63 -19.45 7.24
CA THR A 605 12.10 -19.63 7.25
C THR A 605 12.64 -19.95 5.85
N TYR A 606 11.94 -20.79 5.06
CA TYR A 606 12.33 -21.05 3.68
C TYR A 606 12.20 -19.80 2.82
N LEU A 607 11.05 -19.11 2.86
CA LEU A 607 10.80 -17.92 2.04
C LEU A 607 11.79 -16.79 2.35
N GLU A 608 12.21 -16.62 3.60
CA GLU A 608 13.24 -15.67 4.02
C GLU A 608 14.61 -15.93 3.38
N THR A 609 14.91 -17.18 2.98
CA THR A 609 16.14 -17.48 2.23
C THR A 609 16.03 -17.14 0.75
N GLN A 610 14.80 -17.01 0.23
CA GLN A 610 14.51 -16.85 -1.19
C GLN A 610 14.07 -15.43 -1.56
N LEU A 611 13.54 -14.68 -0.60
CA LEU A 611 12.93 -13.37 -0.75
C LEU A 611 13.46 -12.42 0.32
N HIS A 612 13.58 -11.14 -0.02
CA HIS A 612 13.91 -10.08 0.91
C HIS A 612 12.65 -9.35 1.35
N PHE A 613 12.46 -9.26 2.66
CA PHE A 613 11.27 -8.66 3.25
C PHE A 613 11.59 -7.33 3.94
N LYS A 614 10.62 -6.41 3.92
CA LYS A 614 10.73 -5.08 4.48
C LYS A 614 10.83 -5.14 6.01
N GLU A 615 11.97 -4.71 6.54
CA GLU A 615 12.25 -4.68 7.97
C GLU A 615 12.71 -3.28 8.41
N SER A 616 12.27 -2.88 9.60
CA SER A 616 12.80 -1.75 10.35
C SER A 616 13.60 -2.25 11.54
N TYR A 617 14.76 -1.64 11.80
CA TYR A 617 15.62 -2.00 12.92
C TYR A 617 14.91 -2.00 14.29
N LEU A 618 13.95 -1.09 14.49
CA LEU A 618 13.20 -0.96 15.74
C LEU A 618 11.84 -1.67 15.70
N LEU A 619 11.16 -1.64 14.55
CA LEU A 619 9.78 -2.15 14.43
C LEU A 619 9.69 -3.58 13.89
N GLY A 620 10.82 -4.18 13.50
CA GLY A 620 10.84 -5.49 12.83
C GLY A 620 10.19 -5.45 11.46
N TYR A 621 9.55 -6.55 11.05
CA TYR A 621 8.86 -6.63 9.78
C TYR A 621 7.72 -5.60 9.73
N LEU A 622 7.77 -4.72 8.73
CA LEU A 622 6.77 -3.66 8.57
C LEU A 622 5.50 -4.22 7.94
N GLN A 623 4.34 -3.81 8.46
CA GLN A 623 3.03 -4.37 8.13
C GLN A 623 2.00 -3.25 7.98
N SER A 624 1.01 -3.45 7.10
CA SER A 624 -0.15 -2.55 7.00
C SER A 624 -1.00 -2.58 8.27
N ARG A 625 -1.00 -3.72 8.99
CA ARG A 625 -1.71 -3.90 10.26
C ARG A 625 -0.74 -3.67 11.43
N PRO A 626 -0.84 -2.55 12.17
CA PRO A 626 0.12 -2.22 13.22
C PRO A 626 0.25 -3.31 14.29
N ALA A 627 -0.83 -4.04 14.59
CA ALA A 627 -0.82 -5.13 15.56
C ALA A 627 0.07 -6.34 15.17
N PHE A 628 0.51 -6.42 13.91
CA PHE A 628 1.38 -7.48 13.39
C PHE A 628 2.86 -7.07 13.30
N LEU A 629 3.22 -5.83 13.63
CA LEU A 629 4.64 -5.40 13.64
C LEU A 629 5.52 -6.30 14.52
N GLY A 630 6.82 -6.26 14.24
CA GLY A 630 7.83 -7.09 14.89
C GLY A 630 8.03 -8.41 14.15
N THR A 631 7.50 -9.49 14.70
CA THR A 631 7.63 -10.86 14.16
C THR A 631 6.67 -11.15 13.01
N GLY A 632 5.62 -10.34 12.80
CA GLY A 632 4.53 -10.67 11.87
C GLY A 632 3.64 -11.81 12.35
N LEU A 633 3.83 -12.35 13.57
CA LEU A 633 3.24 -13.60 14.03
C LEU A 633 2.01 -13.37 14.93
N LYS A 634 0.88 -13.97 14.55
CA LYS A 634 -0.31 -14.13 15.39
C LYS A 634 -0.71 -15.59 15.54
N MET A 635 -0.95 -15.99 16.78
CA MET A 635 -1.46 -17.30 17.16
C MET A 635 -2.84 -17.09 17.75
N THR A 636 -3.79 -17.87 17.27
CA THR A 636 -5.18 -17.85 17.69
C THR A 636 -5.60 -19.23 18.17
N THR A 637 -6.12 -19.33 19.38
CA THR A 637 -6.72 -20.56 19.89
C THR A 637 -8.21 -20.33 20.10
N ILE A 638 -9.02 -21.15 19.44
CA ILE A 638 -10.47 -21.14 19.57
C ILE A 638 -10.84 -22.13 20.68
N VAL A 639 -11.39 -21.61 21.77
CA VAL A 639 -11.72 -22.37 22.97
C VAL A 639 -13.19 -22.24 23.34
N LYS A 640 -13.75 -23.28 23.98
CA LYS A 640 -15.08 -23.28 24.59
C LYS A 640 -14.92 -23.14 26.10
N LEU A 641 -15.43 -22.06 26.68
CA LEU A 641 -15.26 -21.71 28.10
C LEU A 641 -16.62 -21.54 28.79
N PRO A 642 -17.32 -22.64 29.15
CA PRO A 642 -18.68 -22.56 29.70
C PRO A 642 -18.79 -21.89 31.07
N ASN A 643 -17.74 -21.91 31.90
CA ASN A 643 -17.76 -21.36 33.24
C ASN A 643 -17.16 -19.96 33.30
N LEU A 644 -16.00 -19.73 32.71
CA LEU A 644 -15.36 -18.41 32.69
C LEU A 644 -16.18 -17.37 31.93
N MET A 645 -16.96 -17.78 30.92
CA MET A 645 -17.87 -16.86 30.22
C MET A 645 -19.02 -16.33 31.08
N LYS A 646 -19.32 -16.96 32.22
CA LYS A 646 -20.27 -16.41 33.22
C LYS A 646 -19.74 -15.10 33.81
N GLU A 647 -18.41 -14.95 33.87
CA GLU A 647 -17.70 -13.74 34.28
C GLU A 647 -16.82 -13.21 33.15
N MET A 648 -17.41 -13.06 31.94
CA MET A 648 -16.74 -12.61 30.70
C MET A 648 -15.77 -11.44 30.89
N ASP A 649 -16.14 -10.54 31.77
CA ASP A 649 -15.47 -9.30 32.05
C ASP A 649 -14.19 -9.48 32.89
N ASN A 650 -14.22 -10.37 33.88
CA ASN A 650 -13.04 -10.83 34.61
C ASN A 650 -12.12 -11.64 33.68
N LEU A 651 -12.71 -12.45 32.79
CA LEU A 651 -11.96 -13.20 31.77
C LEU A 651 -11.25 -12.24 30.80
N ARG A 652 -11.93 -11.20 30.30
CA ARG A 652 -11.31 -10.20 29.42
C ARG A 652 -10.12 -9.51 30.10
N HIS A 653 -10.27 -9.11 31.36
CA HIS A 653 -9.19 -8.53 32.13
C HIS A 653 -8.03 -9.52 32.34
N LEU A 654 -8.34 -10.78 32.67
CA LEU A 654 -7.34 -11.84 32.83
C LEU A 654 -6.55 -12.07 31.53
N CYS A 655 -7.23 -12.16 30.39
CA CYS A 655 -6.61 -12.26 29.07
C CYS A 655 -5.67 -11.08 28.82
N ALA A 656 -6.13 -9.84 29.02
CA ALA A 656 -5.32 -8.64 28.83
C ALA A 656 -4.06 -8.64 29.72
N VAL A 657 -4.19 -9.02 31.00
CA VAL A 657 -3.05 -9.13 31.94
C VAL A 657 -2.03 -10.20 31.51
N ARG A 658 -2.47 -11.21 30.76
CA ARG A 658 -1.64 -12.29 30.22
C ARG A 658 -1.16 -12.04 28.79
N GLY A 659 -1.35 -10.84 28.25
CA GLY A 659 -0.92 -10.53 26.89
C GLY A 659 -1.82 -11.11 25.80
N LEU A 660 -3.06 -11.47 26.13
CA LEU A 660 -4.04 -12.05 25.22
C LEU A 660 -5.19 -11.06 24.91
N SER A 661 -5.50 -10.91 23.63
CA SER A 661 -6.74 -10.31 23.15
C SER A 661 -7.83 -11.39 23.07
N MET A 662 -9.04 -11.04 23.52
CA MET A 662 -10.17 -11.95 23.60
C MET A 662 -11.30 -11.47 22.70
N VAL A 663 -11.63 -12.27 21.68
CA VAL A 663 -12.75 -11.98 20.76
C VAL A 663 -13.84 -13.03 20.92
N THR A 664 -15.08 -12.58 21.13
CA THR A 664 -16.25 -13.46 21.34
C THR A 664 -17.07 -13.60 20.08
N ASN A 665 -17.56 -14.80 19.77
CA ASN A 665 -18.50 -15.00 18.66
C ASN A 665 -19.94 -14.60 19.07
N ARG A 666 -20.66 -13.84 18.24
CA ARG A 666 -22.08 -13.49 18.51
C ARG A 666 -23.01 -14.70 18.48
N LEU A 667 -22.72 -15.70 17.67
CA LEU A 667 -23.55 -16.90 17.48
C LEU A 667 -23.37 -17.91 18.62
N SER A 668 -22.16 -18.00 19.17
CA SER A 668 -21.83 -18.92 20.28
C SER A 668 -21.41 -18.14 21.51
N LYS A 669 -22.25 -18.14 22.55
CA LYS A 669 -21.96 -17.47 23.84
C LYS A 669 -20.83 -18.12 24.65
N LEU A 670 -20.33 -19.27 24.20
CA LEU A 670 -19.34 -20.07 24.93
C LEU A 670 -17.99 -20.12 24.21
N THR A 671 -17.95 -19.80 22.92
CA THR A 671 -16.74 -19.89 22.10
C THR A 671 -16.02 -18.56 22.06
N VAL A 672 -14.72 -18.62 22.34
CA VAL A 672 -13.84 -17.46 22.45
C VAL A 672 -12.59 -17.70 21.61
N ARG A 673 -12.13 -16.66 20.93
CA ARG A 673 -10.81 -16.63 20.28
C ARG A 673 -9.83 -15.89 21.19
N LEU A 674 -8.76 -16.56 21.56
CA LEU A 674 -7.63 -15.98 22.29
C LEU A 674 -6.51 -15.72 21.30
N ILE A 675 -5.95 -14.52 21.30
CA ILE A 675 -4.94 -14.06 20.33
C ILE A 675 -3.79 -13.35 21.06
N ASN A 676 -2.53 -13.57 20.70
CA ASN A 676 -1.42 -12.80 21.29
C ASN A 676 -1.48 -11.31 20.92
N MET A 677 -1.32 -10.43 21.92
CA MET A 677 -1.18 -8.99 21.71
C MET A 677 0.25 -8.64 21.28
N GLN A 678 1.25 -9.08 22.03
CA GLN A 678 2.66 -8.85 21.71
C GLN A 678 3.07 -9.59 20.44
N SER A 679 3.80 -8.89 19.57
CA SER A 679 4.54 -9.46 18.44
C SER A 679 5.84 -8.70 18.16
N MET A 680 6.12 -7.62 18.88
CA MET A 680 7.31 -6.79 18.73
C MET A 680 8.22 -6.90 19.97
N GLY A 681 9.53 -6.75 19.77
CA GLY A 681 10.54 -6.81 20.82
C GLY A 681 10.79 -8.21 21.39
N ILE A 682 10.35 -9.26 20.70
CA ILE A 682 10.43 -10.65 21.16
C ILE A 682 10.74 -11.58 19.98
N VAL A 683 11.42 -12.69 20.26
CA VAL A 683 11.72 -13.77 19.30
C VAL A 683 10.48 -14.67 19.13
N GLU A 684 10.26 -15.19 17.91
CA GLU A 684 9.08 -15.99 17.57
C GLU A 684 8.89 -17.22 18.46
N TYR A 685 9.97 -17.95 18.77
CA TYR A 685 9.89 -19.14 19.62
C TYR A 685 9.51 -18.80 21.06
N VAL A 686 10.06 -17.71 21.62
CA VAL A 686 9.73 -17.26 22.98
C VAL A 686 8.28 -16.79 23.03
N LEU A 687 7.85 -16.02 22.01
CA LEU A 687 6.46 -15.59 21.87
C LEU A 687 5.50 -16.78 21.82
N PHE A 688 5.87 -17.85 21.09
CA PHE A 688 5.11 -19.10 21.05
C PHE A 688 5.00 -19.77 22.42
N GLN A 689 6.11 -19.90 23.15
CA GLN A 689 6.10 -20.49 24.49
C GLN A 689 5.25 -19.69 25.48
N ASP A 690 5.40 -18.36 25.48
CA ASP A 690 4.64 -17.46 26.35
C ASP A 690 3.14 -17.52 26.05
N TYR A 691 2.78 -17.52 24.76
CA TYR A 691 1.40 -17.65 24.31
C TYR A 691 0.78 -18.98 24.73
N CYS A 692 1.44 -20.10 24.43
CA CYS A 692 0.98 -21.44 24.82
C CYS A 692 0.80 -21.54 26.34
N THR A 693 1.73 -21.01 27.12
CA THR A 693 1.63 -20.95 28.59
C THR A 693 0.44 -20.10 29.04
N ALA A 694 0.21 -18.95 28.42
CA ALA A 694 -0.92 -18.08 28.73
C ALA A 694 -2.26 -18.78 28.49
N VAL A 695 -2.43 -19.46 27.36
CA VAL A 695 -3.66 -20.20 27.02
C VAL A 695 -3.85 -21.40 27.95
N THR A 696 -2.80 -22.19 28.24
CA THR A 696 -2.87 -23.30 29.20
C THR A 696 -3.38 -22.84 30.56
N ASN A 697 -2.93 -21.67 31.05
CA ASN A 697 -3.42 -21.11 32.31
C ASN A 697 -4.93 -20.82 32.29
N ILE A 698 -5.47 -20.36 31.15
CA ILE A 698 -6.92 -20.15 31.01
C ILE A 698 -7.68 -21.48 30.99
N LEU A 699 -7.17 -22.47 30.26
CA LEU A 699 -7.76 -23.82 30.20
C LEU A 699 -7.76 -24.49 31.58
N SER A 700 -6.65 -24.43 32.32
CA SER A 700 -6.58 -24.95 33.70
C SER A 700 -7.59 -24.28 34.62
N LEU A 701 -7.75 -22.95 34.52
CA LEU A 701 -8.73 -22.24 35.33
C LEU A 701 -10.17 -22.64 35.00
N GLU A 702 -10.49 -22.86 33.72
CA GLU A 702 -11.80 -23.37 33.30
C GLU A 702 -12.07 -24.77 33.87
N LYS A 703 -11.06 -25.66 33.85
CA LYS A 703 -11.13 -27.00 34.46
C LYS A 703 -11.36 -26.90 35.98
N ASP A 704 -10.62 -26.07 36.69
CA ASP A 704 -10.80 -25.85 38.13
C ASP A 704 -12.20 -25.31 38.47
N MET A 705 -12.72 -24.39 37.65
CA MET A 705 -14.07 -23.86 37.80
C MET A 705 -15.15 -24.91 37.58
N SER A 706 -14.89 -25.92 36.74
CA SER A 706 -15.80 -27.04 36.53
C SER A 706 -15.83 -28.00 37.73
N LEU A 707 -14.73 -28.13 38.47
CA LEU A 707 -14.54 -29.09 39.56
C LEU A 707 -14.99 -28.57 40.93
N THR A 708 -15.09 -27.25 41.15
CA THR A 708 -15.25 -26.68 42.50
C THR A 708 -16.48 -25.79 42.70
N ASN A 709 -17.19 -26.02 43.80
CA ASN A 709 -18.30 -25.20 44.31
C ASN A 709 -17.87 -23.72 44.44
N SER A 710 -18.69 -22.80 43.90
CA SER A 710 -18.41 -21.39 43.56
C SER A 710 -17.80 -20.48 44.65
N LYS A 711 -17.79 -20.86 45.93
CA LYS A 711 -17.20 -20.07 47.04
C LYS A 711 -15.67 -20.10 47.10
N HIS A 712 -15.03 -21.19 46.67
CA HIS A 712 -13.57 -21.29 46.74
C HIS A 712 -12.89 -20.45 45.65
N ILE A 713 -13.51 -20.39 44.47
CA ILE A 713 -13.08 -19.66 43.27
C ILE A 713 -13.03 -18.15 43.51
N ALA A 714 -14.08 -17.56 44.07
CA ALA A 714 -14.11 -16.14 44.42
C ALA A 714 -12.98 -15.77 45.41
N THR A 715 -12.63 -16.69 46.31
CA THR A 715 -11.57 -16.48 47.31
C THR A 715 -10.17 -16.61 46.70
N MET A 716 -10.00 -17.49 45.71
CA MET A 716 -8.72 -17.74 45.02
C MET A 716 -8.39 -16.63 44.02
N LEU A 717 -9.36 -16.19 43.21
CA LEU A 717 -9.22 -15.05 42.30
C LEU A 717 -8.83 -13.78 43.07
N VAL A 718 -9.51 -13.48 44.18
CA VAL A 718 -9.18 -12.32 45.04
C VAL A 718 -7.76 -12.41 45.62
N LYS A 719 -7.25 -13.60 45.96
CA LYS A 719 -5.87 -13.79 46.43
C LYS A 719 -4.83 -13.57 45.34
N ILE A 720 -5.12 -13.99 44.10
CA ILE A 720 -4.27 -13.75 42.93
C ILE A 720 -4.19 -12.24 42.64
N PHE A 721 -5.33 -11.53 42.69
CA PHE A 721 -5.36 -10.07 42.52
C PHE A 721 -4.64 -9.29 43.64
N LYS A 722 -4.59 -9.82 44.87
CA LYS A 722 -3.85 -9.20 45.99
C LYS A 722 -2.33 -9.37 45.90
N ARG A 723 -1.81 -10.49 45.37
CA ARG A 723 -0.36 -10.75 45.32
C ARG A 723 0.41 -9.77 44.42
N LYS A 724 -0.21 -9.21 43.37
CA LYS A 724 0.44 -8.22 42.50
C LYS A 724 0.50 -6.81 43.10
N LYS A 725 -0.39 -6.48 44.06
CA LYS A 725 -0.36 -5.17 44.74
C LYS A 725 0.83 -5.07 45.71
N ASN A 726 1.26 -6.18 46.32
CA ASN A 726 2.41 -6.20 47.21
C ASN A 726 3.75 -6.29 46.47
N SER A 727 3.82 -6.90 45.27
CA SER A 727 5.07 -6.93 44.49
C SER A 727 5.44 -5.59 43.84
N ILE A 728 4.51 -4.64 43.79
CA ILE A 728 4.75 -3.25 43.35
C ILE A 728 5.26 -2.38 44.51
N VAL A 729 4.99 -2.77 45.76
CA VAL A 729 5.47 -2.04 46.95
C VAL A 729 6.89 -2.44 47.33
N ASP A 730 7.31 -3.68 47.04
CA ASP A 730 8.68 -4.16 47.32
C ASP A 730 9.70 -3.85 46.20
N ARG A 731 9.39 -2.94 45.28
CA ARG A 731 10.31 -2.47 44.21
C ARG A 731 10.41 -0.93 44.09
N ASN A 732 10.05 -0.21 45.16
CA ASN A 732 10.41 1.20 45.31
C ASN A 732 11.69 1.34 46.14
#